data_AF-A0A1T5BCV9-F1
#
_entry.id   AF-A0A1T5BCV9-F1
#
_cell.length_a   1.000
_cell.length_b   1.000
_cell.length_c   1.000
_cell.angle_alpha   90.00
_cell.angle_beta   90.00
_cell.angle_gamma   90.00
#
_symmetry.space_group_name_H-M   'P 1'
#
loop_
_entity.id
_entity.type
_entity.pdbx_description
1 polymer ?
#
loop_
_entity_poly.entity_id
_entity_poly.type
_entity_poly.pdbx_seq_one_letter_code
_entity_poly.pdbx_strand_id
1 'polypeptide(L)'
;MKYLWFSLGLFLLIACNRTNPDSLKKPEPGFSEYQSDSIFEAFEAVAYEHPELYVNNPDSFLNNLPKSPESPYQKQMYAYGLIFMGYELLQHGDNFESIKYYERAYDYVKSNKVEVDNINTELIKPIANLYIRINDTQKSIALLKTALKQTSVDHEIVGLSNNLANAYLYNSELDSAKNVLHQALIKPSNSLSKALLYNTLASAYGAQQHKKESIYYNNLAISNFEKNNLIGDTLLWYISAIALKGDLMQDNTYHDRAIELVKRKFPNDQNRLKAKLTLNKGNILFKKEAHNTALETYDQTLRYFSSQKKAYILDYTFTQALLGKANIFGQQRQIDSALYYYEWAIENDFRTQQLIVSPKDQLRNNILNKETIENLISLVLSNQNISRQTAVVQQLLWCIELSKARLLINEINRSEDWIGASEETKKGIQTIRGLYHQIDTSTDQNDKRKLSKRIQQVMIEFQLSEKYFETIRFEPQKADFLKQLNKPNSDFYTYFIHNDSSISIIHKSRQNLQFKRTNTAEPLARLLVFKDKYFGSSPNNYNRNPQEYNLEAQYLTEELLPNITDAQRNIFVSLDGQLYGFPFDALYNNDFLVKTHNFAYLNSFLLFNFLTAKPQTKSDIALMYRSVYPKPLPDLQFVQQEVQNIAKRYVVNKISPRKQTDTIIREQFARSNVIHIAAHTILDTTTAPIIYLDQPISTNQLRFYEMNTPLVFLSACNTGHGRPLPSEGTESIQRVFLSKNVPSVVSTFWFANDETMLNITTSFYKHLFENEDPISALAEAKRTYLKSVGSVQQNPWYWANINYTGIGNKVGLKKRSNLPYFIIGSLALLALAIQYPVRLWFYKTFENKDKKTCNKT
;
A
#
# COMPACT_ATOMS: atom_id res chain seq x y z
N MET A 1 36.56 26.37 -24.58
CA MET A 1 37.64 25.47 -25.09
C MET A 1 38.35 24.69 -23.98
N LYS A 2 38.87 25.32 -22.89
CA LYS A 2 39.42 24.56 -21.74
C LYS A 2 38.40 23.64 -21.03
N TYR A 3 37.15 24.10 -20.89
CA TYR A 3 36.03 23.28 -20.38
C TYR A 3 35.68 22.07 -21.26
N LEU A 4 35.84 22.19 -22.59
CA LEU A 4 35.59 21.10 -23.55
C LEU A 4 36.64 19.97 -23.45
N TRP A 5 37.87 20.30 -23.04
CA TRP A 5 38.93 19.32 -22.88
C TRP A 5 38.85 18.58 -21.54
N PHE A 6 38.34 19.23 -20.49
CA PHE A 6 38.07 18.59 -19.20
C PHE A 6 36.81 17.71 -19.26
N SER A 7 35.77 18.13 -19.99
CA SER A 7 34.59 17.30 -20.26
C SER A 7 34.91 16.07 -21.14
N LEU A 8 35.87 16.18 -22.08
CA LEU A 8 36.44 15.02 -22.78
C LEU A 8 37.23 14.08 -21.85
N GLY A 9 37.90 14.62 -20.83
CA GLY A 9 38.63 13.85 -19.81
C GLY A 9 37.70 13.01 -18.92
N LEU A 10 36.55 13.56 -18.54
CA LEU A 10 35.49 12.80 -17.87
C LEU A 10 34.92 11.72 -18.81
N PHE A 11 34.75 12.03 -20.10
CA PHE A 11 34.28 11.11 -21.14
C PHE A 11 35.21 9.90 -21.37
N LEU A 12 36.52 10.08 -21.30
CA LEU A 12 37.51 9.00 -21.45
C LEU A 12 37.51 8.03 -20.25
N LEU A 13 37.13 8.49 -19.06
CA LEU A 13 36.91 7.63 -17.89
C LEU A 13 35.57 6.90 -17.95
N ILE A 14 34.54 7.51 -18.56
CA ILE A 14 33.18 6.94 -18.68
C ILE A 14 33.09 5.85 -19.76
N ALA A 15 33.94 5.87 -20.79
CA ALA A 15 33.91 4.89 -21.88
C ALA A 15 34.67 3.58 -21.60
N CYS A 16 35.49 3.51 -20.55
CA CYS A 16 36.34 2.35 -20.25
C CYS A 16 36.13 1.83 -18.82
N ASN A 17 34.95 1.27 -18.53
CA ASN A 17 34.85 0.23 -17.50
C ASN A 17 33.59 -0.63 -17.69
N ARG A 18 33.69 -1.57 -18.64
CA ARG A 18 32.93 -2.82 -18.58
C ARG A 18 33.92 -3.93 -18.23
N THR A 19 33.52 -4.74 -17.24
CA THR A 19 34.03 -6.06 -16.80
C THR A 19 34.91 -6.10 -15.53
N ASN A 20 34.49 -7.01 -14.65
CA ASN A 20 35.09 -7.55 -13.40
C ASN A 20 34.99 -6.77 -12.07
N PRO A 21 34.15 -7.24 -11.12
CA PRO A 21 34.25 -6.90 -9.71
C PRO A 21 35.22 -7.88 -9.04
N ASP A 22 36.53 -7.65 -9.19
CA ASP A 22 37.59 -8.16 -8.30
C ASP A 22 38.95 -7.93 -8.98
N SER A 23 39.47 -6.71 -8.92
CA SER A 23 40.92 -6.50 -8.94
C SER A 23 41.33 -5.14 -8.37
N LEU A 24 41.99 -5.21 -7.22
CA LEU A 24 43.12 -4.37 -6.78
C LEU A 24 42.90 -2.84 -6.73
N LYS A 25 42.50 -2.38 -5.53
CA LYS A 25 42.80 -1.03 -5.01
C LYS A 25 44.31 -0.76 -5.09
N LYS A 26 44.74 0.07 -6.04
CA LYS A 26 45.91 0.96 -5.86
C LYS A 26 45.39 2.34 -5.47
N PRO A 27 46.07 3.08 -4.58
CA PRO A 27 45.67 4.45 -4.26
C PRO A 27 46.03 5.33 -5.46
N GLU A 28 45.03 5.89 -6.12
CA GLU A 28 45.23 7.01 -7.06
C GLU A 28 45.83 8.21 -6.31
N PRO A 29 46.67 9.03 -6.96
CA PRO A 29 47.19 10.25 -6.35
C PRO A 29 46.01 11.15 -5.98
N GLY A 30 45.93 11.58 -4.72
CA GLY A 30 44.85 12.44 -4.24
C GLY A 30 44.75 13.72 -5.08
N PHE A 31 43.58 14.00 -5.63
CA PHE A 31 43.29 15.25 -6.33
C PHE A 31 43.65 16.45 -5.44
N SER A 32 44.28 17.48 -6.02
CA SER A 32 44.39 18.78 -5.35
C SER A 32 42.99 19.39 -5.13
N GLU A 33 42.85 20.29 -4.14
CA GLU A 33 41.57 20.96 -3.85
C GLU A 33 41.00 21.67 -5.11
N TYR A 34 41.85 22.33 -5.88
CA TYR A 34 41.47 22.95 -7.16
C TYR A 34 40.92 21.96 -8.19
N GLN A 35 41.56 20.79 -8.34
CA GLN A 35 41.07 19.74 -9.23
C GLN A 35 39.75 19.15 -8.74
N SER A 36 39.57 19.07 -7.43
CA SER A 36 38.33 18.62 -6.80
C SER A 36 37.19 19.61 -7.02
N ASP A 37 37.43 20.92 -6.88
CA ASP A 37 36.43 21.95 -7.15
C ASP A 37 35.99 21.93 -8.62
N SER A 38 36.96 21.81 -9.55
CA SER A 38 36.68 21.71 -10.98
C SER A 38 35.78 20.53 -11.36
N ILE A 39 35.81 19.42 -10.60
CA ILE A 39 34.92 18.26 -10.84
C ILE A 39 33.47 18.62 -10.54
N PHE A 40 33.21 19.32 -9.43
CA PHE A 40 31.83 19.66 -9.04
C PHE A 40 31.28 20.85 -9.83
N GLU A 41 32.12 21.80 -10.22
CA GLU A 41 31.77 22.82 -11.22
C GLU A 41 31.39 22.17 -12.56
N ALA A 42 32.18 21.20 -13.04
CA ALA A 42 31.85 20.48 -14.27
C ALA A 42 30.57 19.65 -14.14
N PHE A 43 30.33 19.03 -12.98
CA PHE A 43 29.10 18.28 -12.72
C PHE A 43 27.87 19.18 -12.78
N GLU A 44 27.90 20.33 -12.08
CA GLU A 44 26.82 21.30 -12.08
C GLU A 44 26.56 21.85 -13.50
N ALA A 45 27.61 22.25 -14.22
CA ALA A 45 27.51 22.76 -15.57
C ALA A 45 26.94 21.70 -16.55
N VAL A 46 27.40 20.44 -16.47
CA VAL A 46 26.87 19.35 -17.31
C VAL A 46 25.41 19.03 -16.94
N ALA A 47 25.07 19.06 -15.65
CA ALA A 47 23.70 18.84 -15.19
C ALA A 47 22.74 19.88 -15.80
N TYR A 48 23.18 21.13 -15.94
CA TYR A 48 22.39 22.21 -16.51
C TYR A 48 22.41 22.25 -18.06
N GLU A 49 23.59 22.19 -18.66
CA GLU A 49 23.78 22.50 -20.09
C GLU A 49 23.67 21.28 -21.01
N HIS A 50 23.85 20.07 -20.47
CA HIS A 50 23.97 18.83 -21.26
C HIS A 50 23.06 17.69 -20.77
N PRO A 51 21.73 17.92 -20.63
CA PRO A 51 20.79 16.91 -20.15
C PRO A 51 20.75 15.64 -21.01
N GLU A 52 21.04 15.74 -22.31
CA GLU A 52 21.10 14.61 -23.24
C GLU A 52 22.07 13.50 -22.79
N LEU A 53 23.06 13.84 -21.96
CA LEU A 53 24.07 12.90 -21.47
C LEU A 53 23.53 12.00 -20.34
N TYR A 54 22.50 12.44 -19.61
CA TYR A 54 22.05 11.72 -18.42
C TYR A 54 20.54 11.45 -18.34
N VAL A 55 19.67 12.15 -19.07
CA VAL A 55 18.20 12.00 -18.94
C VAL A 55 17.70 10.56 -19.12
N ASN A 56 18.44 9.72 -19.86
CA ASN A 56 18.11 8.31 -20.04
C ASN A 56 18.64 7.40 -18.92
N ASN A 57 19.71 7.81 -18.22
CA ASN A 57 20.38 7.02 -17.19
C ASN A 57 20.94 7.94 -16.08
N PRO A 58 20.09 8.68 -15.35
CA PRO A 58 20.55 9.74 -14.48
C PRO A 58 21.39 9.20 -13.31
N ASP A 59 21.02 8.04 -12.76
CA ASP A 59 21.80 7.40 -11.69
C ASP A 59 23.20 6.99 -12.12
N SER A 60 23.36 6.53 -13.37
CA SER A 60 24.67 6.19 -13.92
C SER A 60 25.55 7.44 -13.98
N PHE A 61 25.00 8.56 -14.44
CA PHE A 61 25.72 9.83 -14.49
C PHE A 61 26.17 10.29 -13.09
N LEU A 62 25.27 10.28 -12.11
CA LEU A 62 25.61 10.68 -10.74
C LEU A 62 26.64 9.75 -10.08
N ASN A 63 26.50 8.43 -10.29
CA ASN A 63 27.40 7.42 -9.71
C ASN A 63 28.82 7.44 -10.29
N ASN A 64 29.03 8.10 -11.43
CA ASN A 64 30.34 8.25 -12.05
C ASN A 64 31.17 9.41 -11.47
N LEU A 65 30.64 10.14 -10.48
CA LEU A 65 31.44 11.14 -9.76
C LEU A 65 32.58 10.44 -9.00
N PRO A 66 33.85 10.84 -9.23
CA PRO A 66 35.01 10.11 -8.71
C PRO A 66 35.21 10.27 -7.19
N LYS A 67 34.58 11.27 -6.56
CA LYS A 67 34.62 11.51 -5.11
C LYS A 67 33.35 12.18 -4.60
N SER A 68 33.17 12.13 -3.29
CA SER A 68 32.14 12.89 -2.58
C SER A 68 32.58 14.34 -2.31
N PRO A 69 31.64 15.30 -2.23
CA PRO A 69 31.94 16.70 -1.95
C PRO A 69 32.36 16.91 -0.49
N GLU A 70 33.45 17.64 -0.27
CA GLU A 70 34.06 17.84 1.06
C GLU A 70 33.94 19.31 1.51
N SER A 71 34.33 20.25 0.65
CA SER A 71 34.30 21.69 0.94
C SER A 71 32.88 22.27 0.85
N PRO A 72 32.57 23.38 1.54
CA PRO A 72 31.27 24.05 1.42
C PRO A 72 30.92 24.39 -0.04
N TYR A 73 31.90 24.82 -0.83
CA TYR A 73 31.73 25.13 -2.25
C TYR A 73 31.36 23.90 -3.07
N GLN A 74 32.10 22.79 -2.92
CA GLN A 74 31.79 21.52 -3.59
C GLN A 74 30.39 21.01 -3.24
N LYS A 75 30.00 21.14 -1.96
CA LYS A 75 28.67 20.75 -1.50
C LYS A 75 27.57 21.61 -2.13
N GLN A 76 27.83 22.91 -2.30
CA GLN A 76 26.91 23.80 -2.99
C GLN A 76 26.75 23.43 -4.47
N MET A 77 27.85 23.25 -5.20
CA MET A 77 27.81 22.83 -6.61
C MET A 77 27.12 21.47 -6.78
N TYR A 78 27.39 20.51 -5.90
CA TYR A 78 26.70 19.22 -5.90
C TYR A 78 25.19 19.37 -5.67
N ALA A 79 24.76 20.23 -4.75
CA ALA A 79 23.34 20.49 -4.50
C ALA A 79 22.66 21.10 -5.73
N TYR A 80 23.28 22.09 -6.37
CA TYR A 80 22.76 22.68 -7.61
C TYR A 80 22.73 21.69 -8.77
N GLY A 81 23.76 20.86 -8.93
CA GLY A 81 23.75 19.80 -9.94
C GLY A 81 22.58 18.82 -9.76
N LEU A 82 22.26 18.43 -8.52
CA LEU A 82 21.05 17.61 -8.26
C LEU A 82 19.75 18.36 -8.58
N ILE A 83 19.67 19.65 -8.26
CA ILE A 83 18.52 20.50 -8.60
C ILE A 83 18.33 20.58 -10.12
N PHE A 84 19.39 20.83 -10.87
CA PHE A 84 19.35 20.90 -12.33
C PHE A 84 19.00 19.57 -12.97
N MET A 85 19.54 18.46 -12.46
CA MET A 85 19.09 17.13 -12.87
C MET A 85 17.59 16.96 -12.66
N GLY A 86 17.07 17.30 -11.48
CA GLY A 86 15.64 17.27 -11.18
C GLY A 86 14.82 18.13 -12.15
N TYR A 87 15.29 19.34 -12.45
CA TYR A 87 14.67 20.26 -13.39
C TYR A 87 14.65 19.72 -14.82
N GLU A 88 15.77 19.25 -15.35
CA GLU A 88 15.87 18.80 -16.74
C GLU A 88 15.13 17.48 -16.97
N LEU A 89 15.15 16.55 -16.01
CA LEU A 89 14.31 15.35 -16.06
C LEU A 89 12.82 15.73 -16.17
N LEU A 90 12.41 16.78 -15.46
CA LEU A 90 11.05 17.32 -15.58
C LEU A 90 10.76 17.89 -16.97
N GLN A 91 11.70 18.65 -17.53
CA GLN A 91 11.56 19.22 -18.88
C GLN A 91 11.42 18.15 -19.95
N HIS A 92 12.12 17.02 -19.77
CA HIS A 92 12.05 15.86 -20.63
C HIS A 92 10.87 14.92 -20.33
N GLY A 93 10.06 15.25 -19.32
CA GLY A 93 8.80 14.59 -18.99
C GLY A 93 8.91 13.36 -18.09
N ASP A 94 10.05 13.13 -17.44
CA ASP A 94 10.24 12.05 -16.47
C ASP A 94 9.98 12.56 -15.04
N ASN A 95 8.70 12.58 -14.64
CA ASN A 95 8.32 13.04 -13.30
C ASN A 95 8.90 12.17 -12.19
N PHE A 96 9.03 10.86 -12.40
CA PHE A 96 9.49 9.94 -11.36
C PHE A 96 10.96 10.22 -11.03
N GLU A 97 11.82 10.24 -12.06
CA GLU A 97 13.23 10.58 -11.85
C GLU A 97 13.36 12.03 -11.37
N SER A 98 12.55 12.96 -11.88
CA SER A 98 12.56 14.34 -11.38
C SER A 98 12.29 14.41 -9.86
N ILE A 99 11.24 13.73 -9.36
CA ILE A 99 10.93 13.67 -7.92
C ILE A 99 12.11 13.11 -7.15
N LYS A 100 12.68 12.01 -7.64
CA LYS A 100 13.82 11.34 -7.02
C LYS A 100 15.01 12.29 -6.83
N TYR A 101 15.38 13.04 -7.87
CA TYR A 101 16.51 13.99 -7.80
C TYR A 101 16.20 15.23 -6.96
N TYR A 102 14.97 15.74 -6.99
CA TYR A 102 14.56 16.82 -6.08
C TYR A 102 14.54 16.37 -4.60
N GLU A 103 14.11 15.14 -4.30
CA GLU A 103 14.20 14.58 -2.94
C GLU A 103 15.66 14.40 -2.51
N ARG A 104 16.53 13.87 -3.38
CA ARG A 104 17.99 13.81 -3.14
C ARG A 104 18.56 15.18 -2.81
N ALA A 105 18.24 16.19 -3.61
CA ALA A 105 18.72 17.55 -3.41
C ALA A 105 18.22 18.13 -2.08
N TYR A 106 16.92 17.98 -1.79
CA TYR A 106 16.30 18.45 -0.55
C TYR A 106 16.95 17.81 0.69
N ASP A 107 17.08 16.48 0.70
CA ASP A 107 17.70 15.74 1.79
C ASP A 107 19.18 16.12 1.96
N TYR A 108 19.90 16.27 0.84
CA TYR A 108 21.30 16.63 0.83
C TYR A 108 21.54 18.03 1.39
N VAL A 109 20.75 19.02 0.95
CA VAL A 109 20.80 20.41 1.44
C VAL A 109 20.53 20.46 2.94
N LYS A 110 19.49 19.75 3.41
CA LYS A 110 19.13 19.67 4.83
C LYS A 110 20.23 19.01 5.66
N SER A 111 20.74 17.86 5.22
CA SER A 111 21.71 17.05 5.97
C SER A 111 23.07 17.73 6.07
N ASN A 112 23.49 18.44 5.01
CA ASN A 112 24.79 19.10 4.94
C ASN A 112 24.75 20.60 5.26
N LYS A 113 23.56 21.15 5.57
CA LYS A 113 23.33 22.59 5.82
C LYS A 113 23.89 23.47 4.70
N VAL A 114 23.62 23.07 3.46
CA VAL A 114 24.05 23.83 2.27
C VAL A 114 23.17 25.06 2.12
N GLU A 115 23.79 26.20 1.85
CA GLU A 115 23.06 27.44 1.53
C GLU A 115 22.64 27.44 0.06
N VAL A 116 21.34 27.61 -0.18
CA VAL A 116 20.73 27.73 -1.50
C VAL A 116 19.99 29.06 -1.54
N ASP A 117 20.33 29.92 -2.49
CA ASP A 117 19.91 31.34 -2.55
C ASP A 117 18.40 31.54 -2.37
N ASN A 118 17.58 30.69 -3.01
CA ASN A 118 16.14 30.68 -2.82
C ASN A 118 15.59 29.25 -2.76
N ILE A 119 15.69 28.62 -1.59
CA ILE A 119 15.18 27.26 -1.37
C ILE A 119 13.70 27.08 -1.76
N ASN A 120 12.88 28.13 -1.61
CA ASN A 120 11.46 28.08 -1.95
C ASN A 120 11.26 27.93 -3.47
N THR A 121 12.05 28.65 -4.25
CA THR A 121 11.96 28.66 -5.71
C THR A 121 12.71 27.48 -6.33
N GLU A 122 13.89 27.15 -5.83
CA GLU A 122 14.74 26.09 -6.40
C GLU A 122 14.34 24.67 -6.00
N LEU A 123 13.74 24.48 -4.81
CA LEU A 123 13.42 23.14 -4.29
C LEU A 123 11.94 22.96 -3.96
N ILE A 124 11.38 23.83 -3.10
CA ILE A 124 10.04 23.60 -2.53
C ILE A 124 8.93 23.66 -3.58
N LYS A 125 8.90 24.72 -4.40
CA LYS A 125 7.87 24.87 -5.44
C LYS A 125 7.95 23.76 -6.49
N PRO A 126 9.12 23.41 -7.07
CA PRO A 126 9.23 22.31 -8.03
C PRO A 126 8.75 20.96 -7.47
N ILE A 127 9.26 20.55 -6.30
CA ILE A 127 8.93 19.25 -5.72
C ILE A 127 7.44 19.16 -5.31
N ALA A 128 6.88 20.25 -4.77
CA ALA A 128 5.46 20.31 -4.46
C ALA A 128 4.57 20.18 -5.71
N ASN A 129 4.99 20.79 -6.82
CA ASN A 129 4.30 20.67 -8.10
C ASN A 129 4.40 19.26 -8.69
N LEU A 130 5.54 18.59 -8.53
CA LEU A 130 5.69 17.19 -8.93
C LEU A 130 4.77 16.27 -8.15
N TYR A 131 4.67 16.44 -6.83
CA TYR A 131 3.72 15.68 -6.01
C TYR A 131 2.27 15.89 -6.45
N ILE A 132 1.90 17.11 -6.86
CA ILE A 132 0.56 17.35 -7.46
C ILE A 132 0.38 16.54 -8.75
N ARG A 133 1.39 16.47 -9.62
CA ARG A 133 1.31 15.75 -10.91
C ARG A 133 1.10 14.25 -10.75
N ILE A 134 1.67 13.65 -9.70
CA ILE A 134 1.47 12.24 -9.35
C ILE A 134 0.30 12.02 -8.38
N ASN A 135 -0.49 13.05 -8.10
CA ASN A 135 -1.63 13.05 -7.17
C ASN A 135 -1.29 12.83 -5.68
N ASP A 136 -0.04 12.98 -5.23
CA ASP A 136 0.33 12.99 -3.80
C ASP A 136 0.11 14.38 -3.18
N THR A 137 -1.15 14.82 -3.17
CA THR A 137 -1.51 16.20 -2.82
C THR A 137 -1.28 16.51 -1.34
N GLN A 138 -1.41 15.53 -0.44
CA GLN A 138 -1.18 15.78 0.99
C GLN A 138 0.28 16.15 1.27
N LYS A 139 1.24 15.47 0.63
CA LYS A 139 2.68 15.81 0.74
C LYS A 139 2.96 17.21 0.21
N SER A 140 2.34 17.58 -0.92
CA SER A 140 2.43 18.92 -1.49
C SER A 140 1.86 20.02 -0.58
N ILE A 141 0.62 19.86 -0.09
CA ILE A 141 -0.07 20.82 0.80
C ILE A 141 0.76 21.07 2.07
N ALA A 142 1.27 19.99 2.66
CA ALA A 142 2.12 20.01 3.83
C ALA A 142 3.39 20.85 3.63
N LEU A 143 4.12 20.58 2.55
CA LEU A 143 5.37 21.26 2.24
C LEU A 143 5.14 22.75 1.99
N LEU A 144 4.13 23.09 1.18
CA LEU A 144 3.80 24.48 0.84
C LEU A 144 3.29 25.28 2.04
N LYS A 145 2.48 24.68 2.92
CA LYS A 145 2.07 25.33 4.19
C LYS A 145 3.24 25.62 5.10
N THR A 146 4.25 24.75 5.12
CA THR A 146 5.45 24.95 5.94
C THR A 146 6.28 26.11 5.39
N ALA A 147 6.53 26.14 4.08
CA ALA A 147 7.23 27.25 3.43
C ALA A 147 6.52 28.59 3.61
N LEU A 148 5.18 28.65 3.47
CA LEU A 148 4.39 29.86 3.69
C LEU A 148 4.47 30.41 5.12
N LYS A 149 4.72 29.56 6.12
CA LYS A 149 4.92 30.00 7.51
C LYS A 149 6.32 30.55 7.77
N GLN A 150 7.29 30.19 6.92
CA GLN A 150 8.70 30.53 7.10
C GLN A 150 9.13 31.74 6.28
N THR A 151 8.43 32.06 5.19
CA THR A 151 8.72 33.24 4.37
C THR A 151 7.87 34.44 4.78
N SER A 152 8.48 35.62 4.79
CA SER A 152 7.80 36.92 4.91
C SER A 152 7.86 37.73 3.61
N VAL A 153 8.36 37.14 2.53
CA VAL A 153 8.62 37.82 1.26
C VAL A 153 7.37 37.77 0.38
N ASP A 154 6.75 38.94 0.13
CA ASP A 154 5.44 39.03 -0.54
C ASP A 154 5.38 38.31 -1.90
N HIS A 155 6.40 38.45 -2.75
CA HIS A 155 6.40 37.79 -4.07
C HIS A 155 6.50 36.26 -3.98
N GLU A 156 7.21 35.73 -2.97
CA GLU A 156 7.27 34.28 -2.72
C GLU A 156 5.93 33.76 -2.20
N ILE A 157 5.29 34.52 -1.29
CA ILE A 157 3.97 34.20 -0.73
C ILE A 157 2.96 34.00 -1.85
N VAL A 158 2.99 34.85 -2.89
CA VAL A 158 2.06 34.73 -4.03
C VAL A 158 2.29 33.44 -4.80
N GLY A 159 3.53 33.12 -5.16
CA GLY A 159 3.86 31.89 -5.89
C GLY A 159 3.54 30.63 -5.09
N LEU A 160 3.87 30.60 -3.79
CA LEU A 160 3.56 29.50 -2.89
C LEU A 160 2.05 29.34 -2.67
N SER A 161 1.33 30.44 -2.51
CA SER A 161 -0.15 30.45 -2.39
C SER A 161 -0.81 29.88 -3.64
N ASN A 162 -0.30 30.23 -4.82
CA ASN A 162 -0.80 29.67 -6.08
C ASN A 162 -0.62 28.14 -6.16
N ASN A 163 0.58 27.64 -5.83
CA ASN A 163 0.84 26.20 -5.83
C ASN A 163 0.01 25.49 -4.74
N LEU A 164 -0.19 26.12 -3.58
CA LEU A 164 -1.03 25.56 -2.51
C LEU A 164 -2.49 25.49 -2.96
N ALA A 165 -2.98 26.50 -3.66
CA ALA A 165 -4.31 26.47 -4.24
C ALA A 165 -4.44 25.36 -5.28
N ASN A 166 -3.46 25.17 -6.17
CA ASN A 166 -3.43 24.01 -7.08
C ASN A 166 -3.46 22.69 -6.31
N ALA A 167 -2.67 22.53 -5.24
CA ALA A 167 -2.68 21.32 -4.43
C ALA A 167 -4.07 21.05 -3.82
N TYR A 168 -4.75 22.10 -3.34
CA TYR A 168 -6.13 22.00 -2.87
C TYR A 168 -7.13 21.63 -3.97
N LEU A 169 -6.97 22.18 -5.19
CA LEU A 169 -7.83 21.85 -6.32
C LEU A 169 -7.76 20.35 -6.66
N TYR A 170 -6.54 19.81 -6.80
CA TYR A 170 -6.34 18.39 -7.07
C TYR A 170 -6.77 17.49 -5.91
N ASN A 171 -6.80 18.02 -4.70
CA ASN A 171 -7.31 17.35 -3.51
C ASN A 171 -8.83 17.53 -3.30
N SER A 172 -9.52 18.15 -4.26
CA SER A 172 -10.96 18.46 -4.21
C SER A 172 -11.38 19.39 -3.06
N GLU A 173 -10.45 20.14 -2.47
CA GLU A 173 -10.69 21.13 -1.41
C GLU A 173 -10.90 22.54 -2.00
N LEU A 174 -11.94 22.67 -2.83
CA LEU A 174 -12.15 23.83 -3.72
C LEU A 174 -12.31 25.17 -2.97
N ASP A 175 -12.95 25.17 -1.80
CA ASP A 175 -13.10 26.40 -1.00
C ASP A 175 -11.78 26.82 -0.34
N SER A 176 -10.97 25.85 0.12
CA SER A 176 -9.61 26.13 0.60
C SER A 176 -8.75 26.76 -0.50
N ALA A 177 -8.86 26.26 -1.74
CA ALA A 177 -8.17 26.83 -2.89
C ALA A 177 -8.56 28.30 -3.12
N LYS A 178 -9.86 28.61 -3.23
CA LYS A 178 -10.35 29.99 -3.42
C LYS A 178 -9.93 30.91 -2.28
N ASN A 179 -10.05 30.46 -1.03
CA ASN A 179 -9.71 31.27 0.14
C ASN A 179 -8.24 31.67 0.13
N VAL A 180 -7.33 30.74 -0.17
CA VAL A 180 -5.90 31.04 -0.30
C VAL A 180 -5.63 32.02 -1.45
N LEU A 181 -6.29 31.85 -2.60
CA LEU A 181 -6.12 32.74 -3.76
C LEU A 181 -6.61 34.17 -3.47
N HIS A 182 -7.78 34.32 -2.82
CA HIS A 182 -8.30 35.63 -2.44
C HIS A 182 -7.40 36.35 -1.43
N GLN A 183 -6.84 35.61 -0.45
CA GLN A 183 -5.87 36.18 0.49
C GLN A 183 -4.57 36.61 -0.23
N ALA A 184 -4.09 35.82 -1.19
CA ALA A 184 -2.92 36.15 -1.99
C ALA A 184 -3.12 37.36 -2.90
N LEU A 185 -4.33 37.56 -3.46
CA LEU A 185 -4.65 38.71 -4.30
C LEU A 185 -4.60 40.06 -3.56
N ILE A 186 -4.76 40.07 -2.24
CA ILE A 186 -4.67 41.27 -1.40
C ILE A 186 -3.19 41.67 -1.20
N LYS A 187 -2.24 40.75 -1.37
CA LYS A 187 -0.82 41.02 -1.18
C LYS A 187 -0.25 41.87 -2.32
N PRO A 188 0.71 42.78 -2.02
CA PRO A 188 1.43 43.53 -3.04
C PRO A 188 2.06 42.58 -4.07
N SER A 189 1.69 42.72 -5.33
CA SER A 189 2.14 41.85 -6.41
C SER A 189 2.03 42.53 -7.76
N ASN A 190 2.92 42.14 -8.68
CA ASN A 190 2.92 42.67 -10.05
C ASN A 190 1.74 42.13 -10.87
N SER A 191 1.50 42.74 -12.04
CA SER A 191 0.41 42.37 -12.97
C SER A 191 0.44 40.89 -13.37
N LEU A 192 1.63 40.32 -13.60
CA LEU A 192 1.84 38.94 -14.02
C LEU A 192 1.53 37.93 -12.91
N SER A 193 1.92 38.24 -11.67
CA SER A 193 1.57 37.43 -10.50
C SER A 193 0.07 37.44 -10.23
N LYS A 194 -0.61 38.58 -10.43
CA LYS A 194 -2.09 38.63 -10.38
C LYS A 194 -2.72 37.80 -11.48
N ALA A 195 -2.18 37.85 -12.71
CA ALA A 195 -2.65 37.05 -13.83
C ALA A 195 -2.58 35.54 -13.54
N LEU A 196 -1.48 35.09 -12.92
CA LEU A 196 -1.33 33.71 -12.45
C LEU A 196 -2.44 33.32 -11.46
N LEU A 197 -2.67 34.13 -10.43
CA LEU A 197 -3.72 33.88 -9.43
C LEU A 197 -5.13 33.87 -10.05
N TYR A 198 -5.42 34.79 -10.98
CA TYR A 198 -6.69 34.79 -11.72
C TYR A 198 -6.88 33.51 -12.53
N ASN A 199 -5.82 32.99 -13.16
CA ASN A 199 -5.93 31.75 -13.91
C ASN A 199 -6.26 30.56 -13.01
N THR A 200 -5.63 30.45 -11.83
CA THR A 200 -5.94 29.38 -10.88
C THR A 200 -7.31 29.56 -10.22
N LEU A 201 -7.77 30.79 -9.99
CA LEU A 201 -9.16 31.07 -9.59
C LEU A 201 -10.14 30.60 -10.66
N ALA A 202 -9.84 30.83 -11.93
CA ALA A 202 -10.68 30.35 -13.03
C ALA A 202 -10.81 28.82 -12.99
N SER A 203 -9.72 28.09 -12.77
CA SER A 203 -9.78 26.64 -12.57
C SER A 203 -10.60 26.24 -11.34
N ALA A 204 -10.49 26.98 -10.24
CA ALA A 204 -11.25 26.72 -9.00
C ALA A 204 -12.77 26.88 -9.20
N TYR A 205 -13.20 27.99 -9.80
CA TYR A 205 -14.61 28.19 -10.14
C TYR A 205 -15.10 27.18 -11.19
N GLY A 206 -14.26 26.83 -12.17
CA GLY A 206 -14.58 25.81 -13.17
C GLY A 206 -14.85 24.45 -12.54
N ALA A 207 -14.03 24.04 -11.57
CA ALA A 207 -14.21 22.79 -10.82
C ALA A 207 -15.50 22.78 -9.96
N GLN A 208 -15.97 23.95 -9.52
CA GLN A 208 -17.28 24.10 -8.86
C GLN A 208 -18.46 24.24 -9.84
N GLN A 209 -18.23 24.04 -11.14
CA GLN A 209 -19.24 24.25 -12.19
C GLN A 209 -19.76 25.69 -12.31
N HIS A 210 -19.04 26.66 -11.73
CA HIS A 210 -19.34 28.10 -11.82
C HIS A 210 -18.73 28.68 -13.10
N LYS A 211 -19.33 28.32 -14.25
CA LYS A 211 -18.77 28.61 -15.59
C LYS A 211 -18.60 30.10 -15.87
N LYS A 212 -19.51 30.96 -15.42
CA LYS A 212 -19.46 32.41 -15.68
C LYS A 212 -18.24 33.05 -15.00
N GLU A 213 -18.05 32.76 -13.73
CA GLU A 213 -16.94 33.23 -12.90
C GLU A 213 -15.61 32.68 -13.42
N SER A 214 -15.59 31.39 -13.79
CA SER A 214 -14.43 30.75 -14.39
C SER A 214 -13.97 31.48 -15.67
N ILE A 215 -14.90 31.75 -16.59
CA ILE A 215 -14.60 32.50 -17.83
C ILE A 215 -14.16 33.93 -17.51
N TYR A 216 -14.80 34.60 -16.56
CA TYR A 216 -14.45 35.95 -16.14
C TYR A 216 -13.00 36.05 -15.66
N TYR A 217 -12.60 35.21 -14.70
CA TYR A 217 -11.23 35.21 -14.19
C TYR A 217 -10.20 34.76 -15.23
N ASN A 218 -10.54 33.82 -16.11
CA ASN A 218 -9.64 33.42 -17.19
C ASN A 218 -9.41 34.56 -18.19
N ASN A 219 -10.45 35.33 -18.53
CA ASN A 219 -10.31 36.52 -19.37
C ASN A 219 -9.43 37.60 -18.70
N LEU A 220 -9.57 37.81 -17.38
CA LEU A 220 -8.70 38.72 -16.63
C LEU A 220 -7.24 38.26 -16.68
N ALA A 221 -7.00 36.95 -16.50
CA ALA A 221 -5.65 36.40 -16.58
C ALA A 221 -5.02 36.65 -17.96
N ILE A 222 -5.71 36.24 -19.04
CA ILE A 222 -5.25 36.42 -20.42
C ILE A 222 -4.97 37.89 -20.73
N SER A 223 -5.91 38.80 -20.38
CA SER A 223 -5.74 40.23 -20.64
C SER A 223 -4.55 40.84 -19.89
N ASN A 224 -4.26 40.38 -18.66
CA ASN A 224 -3.09 40.85 -17.93
C ASN A 224 -1.79 40.31 -18.54
N PHE A 225 -1.75 39.04 -18.96
CA PHE A 225 -0.58 38.49 -19.65
C PHE A 225 -0.28 39.22 -20.97
N GLU A 226 -1.30 39.48 -21.79
CA GLU A 226 -1.15 40.11 -23.12
C GLU A 226 -0.65 41.57 -23.07
N LYS A 227 -0.76 42.24 -21.91
CA LYS A 227 -0.26 43.61 -21.70
C LYS A 227 1.22 43.70 -21.36
N ASN A 228 1.90 42.57 -21.16
CA ASN A 228 3.26 42.51 -20.66
C ASN A 228 4.16 41.70 -21.61
N ASN A 229 5.48 41.92 -21.54
CA ASN A 229 6.43 41.07 -22.24
C ASN A 229 6.61 39.74 -21.47
N LEU A 230 6.37 38.61 -22.13
CA LEU A 230 6.33 37.29 -21.50
C LEU A 230 7.55 36.46 -21.87
N ILE A 231 8.29 35.99 -20.86
CA ILE A 231 9.47 35.13 -20.97
C ILE A 231 9.45 34.03 -19.92
N GLY A 232 10.17 32.93 -20.19
CA GLY A 232 10.28 31.80 -19.25
C GLY A 232 8.93 31.35 -18.68
N ASP A 233 8.83 31.28 -17.35
CA ASP A 233 7.62 30.88 -16.63
C ASP A 233 6.39 31.72 -16.96
N THR A 234 6.54 33.03 -17.13
CA THR A 234 5.39 33.92 -17.40
C THR A 234 4.73 33.60 -18.75
N LEU A 235 5.51 33.13 -19.72
CA LEU A 235 5.01 32.63 -20.99
C LEU A 235 4.30 31.27 -20.82
N LEU A 236 4.85 30.37 -20.00
CA LEU A 236 4.22 29.07 -19.68
C LEU A 236 2.87 29.25 -18.96
N TRP A 237 2.78 30.22 -18.05
CA TRP A 237 1.53 30.56 -17.36
C TRP A 237 0.47 31.09 -18.33
N TYR A 238 0.88 31.93 -19.30
CA TYR A 238 0.00 32.40 -20.36
C TYR A 238 -0.48 31.29 -21.28
N ILE A 239 0.42 30.39 -21.71
CA ILE A 239 0.06 29.19 -22.49
C ILE A 239 -0.99 28.36 -21.74
N SER A 240 -0.81 28.18 -20.43
CA SER A 240 -1.77 27.46 -19.58
C SER A 240 -3.12 28.18 -19.48
N ALA A 241 -3.13 29.52 -19.48
CA ALA A 241 -4.36 30.30 -19.48
C ALA A 241 -5.14 30.20 -20.80
N ILE A 242 -4.45 30.20 -21.94
CA ILE A 242 -5.03 29.92 -23.26
C ILE A 242 -5.63 28.52 -23.29
N ALA A 243 -4.89 27.52 -22.80
CA ALA A 243 -5.36 26.13 -22.77
C ALA A 243 -6.63 25.98 -21.93
N LEU A 244 -6.67 26.62 -20.75
CA LEU A 244 -7.87 26.65 -19.90
C LEU A 244 -9.05 27.30 -20.62
N LYS A 245 -8.82 28.36 -21.42
CA LYS A 245 -9.87 28.96 -22.26
C LYS A 245 -10.44 27.92 -23.24
N GLY A 246 -9.59 27.15 -23.91
CA GLY A 246 -10.00 26.07 -24.80
C GLY A 246 -10.85 25.01 -24.10
N ASP A 247 -10.44 24.60 -22.90
CA ASP A 247 -11.21 23.66 -22.08
C ASP A 247 -12.58 24.23 -21.66
N LEU A 248 -12.65 25.48 -21.23
CA LEU A 248 -13.91 26.12 -20.82
C LEU A 248 -14.90 26.33 -21.98
N MET A 249 -14.37 26.63 -23.16
CA MET A 249 -15.15 26.89 -24.37
C MET A 249 -15.41 25.62 -25.19
N GLN A 250 -14.79 24.48 -24.84
CA GLN A 250 -14.77 23.25 -25.64
C GLN A 250 -14.30 23.50 -27.09
N ASP A 251 -13.29 24.37 -27.23
CA ASP A 251 -12.77 24.84 -28.51
C ASP A 251 -11.28 24.50 -28.63
N ASN A 252 -10.96 23.61 -29.57
CA ASN A 252 -9.61 23.13 -29.81
C ASN A 252 -8.69 24.18 -30.46
N THR A 253 -9.21 25.25 -31.04
CA THR A 253 -8.37 26.29 -31.68
C THR A 253 -7.46 27.01 -30.68
N TYR A 254 -7.92 27.16 -29.42
CA TYR A 254 -7.10 27.68 -28.34
C TYR A 254 -5.95 26.72 -27.99
N HIS A 255 -6.21 25.40 -28.00
CA HIS A 255 -5.16 24.40 -27.81
C HIS A 255 -4.18 24.38 -28.97
N ASP A 256 -4.64 24.55 -30.21
CA ASP A 256 -3.76 24.69 -31.38
C ASP A 256 -2.81 25.87 -31.21
N ARG A 257 -3.32 27.04 -30.80
CA ARG A 257 -2.50 28.23 -30.49
C ARG A 257 -1.53 27.97 -29.34
N ALA A 258 -1.97 27.33 -28.26
CA ALA A 258 -1.12 27.01 -27.11
C ALA A 258 0.02 26.04 -27.47
N ILE A 259 -0.30 25.00 -28.25
CA ILE A 259 0.65 23.99 -28.75
C ILE A 259 1.67 24.63 -29.69
N GLU A 260 1.23 25.47 -30.63
CA GLU A 260 2.13 26.20 -31.53
C GLU A 260 3.10 27.09 -30.74
N LEU A 261 2.58 27.84 -29.77
CA LEU A 261 3.37 28.76 -28.97
C LEU A 261 4.44 28.03 -28.15
N VAL A 262 4.09 26.93 -27.46
CA VAL A 262 5.05 26.14 -26.68
C VAL A 262 6.08 25.48 -27.60
N LYS A 263 5.68 24.91 -28.76
CA LYS A 263 6.62 24.28 -29.69
C LYS A 263 7.63 25.27 -30.26
N ARG A 264 7.17 26.49 -30.59
CA ARG A 264 8.04 27.53 -31.15
C ARG A 264 9.03 28.07 -30.13
N LYS A 265 8.59 28.24 -28.88
CA LYS A 265 9.38 28.89 -27.83
C LYS A 265 10.23 27.93 -27.01
N PHE A 266 9.81 26.67 -26.93
CA PHE A 266 10.41 25.61 -26.16
C PHE A 266 10.51 24.34 -27.04
N PRO A 267 11.31 24.34 -28.13
CA PRO A 267 11.29 23.25 -29.10
C PRO A 267 11.80 21.92 -28.52
N ASN A 268 12.79 21.98 -27.62
CA ASN A 268 13.51 20.80 -27.11
C ASN A 268 13.11 20.39 -25.68
N ASP A 269 12.39 21.24 -24.95
CA ASP A 269 12.00 21.09 -23.54
C ASP A 269 10.47 21.13 -23.36
N GLN A 270 9.95 21.20 -22.13
CA GLN A 270 8.52 21.26 -21.84
C GLN A 270 7.69 20.10 -22.43
N ASN A 271 8.28 18.92 -22.64
CA ASN A 271 7.62 17.79 -23.31
C ASN A 271 6.34 17.37 -22.60
N ARG A 272 6.35 17.43 -21.27
CA ARG A 272 5.18 17.13 -20.46
C ARG A 272 4.02 18.11 -20.66
N LEU A 273 4.32 19.40 -20.80
CA LEU A 273 3.31 20.43 -21.08
C LEU A 273 2.77 20.27 -22.49
N LYS A 274 3.64 20.06 -23.48
CA LYS A 274 3.24 19.74 -24.87
C LYS A 274 2.28 18.53 -24.89
N ALA A 275 2.62 17.47 -24.17
CA ALA A 275 1.76 16.30 -24.02
C ALA A 275 0.40 16.65 -23.38
N LYS A 276 0.38 17.45 -22.30
CA LYS A 276 -0.88 17.85 -21.65
C LYS A 276 -1.80 18.63 -22.56
N LEU A 277 -1.27 19.62 -23.27
CA LEU A 277 -2.02 20.45 -24.22
C LEU A 277 -2.58 19.60 -25.37
N THR A 278 -1.74 18.71 -25.90
CA THR A 278 -2.13 17.78 -26.97
C THR A 278 -3.21 16.82 -26.50
N LEU A 279 -3.10 16.25 -25.29
CA LEU A 279 -4.14 15.40 -24.69
C LEU A 279 -5.48 16.15 -24.58
N ASN A 280 -5.48 17.37 -24.05
CA ASN A 280 -6.70 18.15 -23.87
C ASN A 280 -7.37 18.44 -25.22
N LYS A 281 -6.59 18.75 -26.27
CA LYS A 281 -7.10 18.83 -27.66
C LYS A 281 -7.74 17.51 -28.10
N GLY A 282 -7.06 16.39 -27.89
CA GLY A 282 -7.56 15.05 -28.23
C GLY A 282 -8.89 14.74 -27.55
N ASN A 283 -9.03 15.09 -26.28
CA ASN A 283 -10.27 14.92 -25.51
C ASN A 283 -11.43 15.75 -26.07
N ILE A 284 -11.18 17.00 -26.50
CA ILE A 284 -12.20 17.83 -27.15
C ILE A 284 -12.61 17.25 -28.50
N LEU A 285 -11.64 16.80 -29.31
CA LEU A 285 -11.91 16.16 -30.60
C LEU A 285 -12.71 14.86 -30.45
N PHE A 286 -12.39 14.06 -29.44
CA PHE A 286 -13.13 12.86 -29.09
C PHE A 286 -14.59 13.18 -28.77
N LYS A 287 -14.85 14.20 -27.93
CA LYS A 287 -16.23 14.66 -27.63
C LYS A 287 -16.97 15.20 -28.85
N LYS A 288 -16.26 15.70 -29.87
CA LYS A 288 -16.81 16.14 -31.16
C LYS A 288 -16.95 14.99 -32.16
N GLU A 289 -16.75 13.74 -31.74
CA GLU A 289 -16.81 12.53 -32.58
C GLU A 289 -15.79 12.50 -33.73
N ALA A 290 -14.75 13.33 -33.67
CA ALA A 290 -13.67 13.38 -34.66
C ALA A 290 -12.61 12.29 -34.37
N HIS A 291 -13.03 11.02 -34.38
CA HIS A 291 -12.27 9.89 -33.84
C HIS A 291 -10.88 9.70 -34.46
N ASN A 292 -10.73 9.81 -35.79
CA ASN A 292 -9.43 9.63 -36.44
C ASN A 292 -8.44 10.72 -36.03
N THR A 293 -8.87 11.99 -36.07
CA THR A 293 -8.04 13.12 -35.64
C THR A 293 -7.74 13.05 -34.13
N ALA A 294 -8.68 12.57 -33.32
CA ALA A 294 -8.45 12.36 -31.89
C ALA A 294 -7.39 11.26 -31.64
N LEU A 295 -7.45 10.13 -32.36
CA LEU A 295 -6.44 9.06 -32.30
C LEU A 295 -5.05 9.58 -32.65
N GLU A 296 -4.91 10.32 -33.76
CA GLU A 296 -3.64 10.94 -34.16
C GLU A 296 -3.13 11.90 -33.07
N THR A 297 -4.04 12.63 -32.42
CA THR A 297 -3.70 13.55 -31.34
C THR A 297 -3.23 12.80 -30.08
N TYR A 298 -3.85 11.66 -29.74
CA TYR A 298 -3.36 10.81 -28.66
C TYR A 298 -2.00 10.19 -28.99
N ASP A 299 -1.76 9.78 -30.23
CA ASP A 299 -0.43 9.31 -30.68
C ASP A 299 0.64 10.40 -30.53
N GLN A 300 0.32 11.63 -30.94
CA GLN A 300 1.20 12.77 -30.73
C GLN A 300 1.48 13.01 -29.24
N THR A 301 0.46 12.83 -28.38
CA THR A 301 0.63 12.93 -26.92
C THR A 301 1.65 11.92 -26.40
N LEU A 302 1.54 10.66 -26.81
CA LEU A 302 2.45 9.58 -26.39
C LEU A 302 3.89 9.82 -26.89
N ARG A 303 4.06 10.39 -28.10
CA ARG A 303 5.39 10.67 -28.67
C ARG A 303 6.22 11.66 -27.85
N TYR A 304 5.61 12.58 -27.11
CA TYR A 304 6.37 13.48 -26.22
C TYR A 304 7.07 12.76 -25.07
N PHE A 305 6.68 11.51 -24.77
CA PHE A 305 7.34 10.67 -23.77
C PHE A 305 8.33 9.66 -24.39
N SER A 306 8.43 9.61 -25.72
CA SER A 306 9.24 8.60 -26.44
C SER A 306 10.74 8.68 -26.14
N SER A 307 11.24 9.84 -25.71
CA SER A 307 12.62 10.03 -25.29
C SER A 307 13.02 9.10 -24.14
N GLN A 308 12.07 8.71 -23.28
CA GLN A 308 12.35 7.91 -22.09
C GLN A 308 12.71 6.45 -22.41
N LYS A 309 12.36 5.93 -23.60
CA LYS A 309 12.60 4.52 -24.00
C LYS A 309 12.09 3.49 -22.98
N LYS A 310 11.08 3.85 -22.17
CA LYS A 310 10.44 3.00 -21.16
C LYS A 310 9.10 2.48 -21.70
N ALA A 311 8.75 1.24 -21.37
CA ALA A 311 7.45 0.66 -21.71
C ALA A 311 6.29 1.30 -20.92
N TYR A 312 6.57 1.75 -19.70
CA TYR A 312 5.63 2.46 -18.82
C TYR A 312 6.21 3.83 -18.46
N ILE A 313 5.36 4.85 -18.50
CA ILE A 313 5.69 6.24 -18.23
C ILE A 313 4.81 6.67 -17.07
N LEU A 314 5.41 6.88 -15.89
CA LEU A 314 4.69 7.09 -14.62
C LEU A 314 4.04 8.48 -14.53
N ASP A 315 3.08 8.72 -15.42
CA ASP A 315 2.40 9.98 -15.63
C ASP A 315 0.96 9.78 -16.09
N TYR A 316 0.01 10.42 -15.40
CA TYR A 316 -1.41 10.30 -15.72
C TYR A 316 -1.80 10.85 -17.10
N THR A 317 -1.06 11.79 -17.70
CA THR A 317 -1.32 12.20 -19.10
C THR A 317 -0.98 11.10 -20.10
N PHE A 318 0.04 10.29 -19.82
CA PHE A 318 0.32 9.10 -20.63
C PHE A 318 -0.82 8.08 -20.48
N THR A 319 -1.21 7.75 -19.25
CA THR A 319 -2.36 6.87 -18.96
C THR A 319 -3.63 7.32 -19.68
N GLN A 320 -3.99 8.60 -19.58
CA GLN A 320 -5.23 9.13 -20.15
C GLN A 320 -5.21 9.13 -21.69
N ALA A 321 -4.05 9.31 -22.33
CA ALA A 321 -3.92 9.15 -23.78
C ALA A 321 -4.16 7.70 -24.22
N LEU A 322 -3.61 6.71 -23.47
CA LEU A 322 -3.87 5.29 -23.72
C LEU A 322 -5.36 4.96 -23.57
N LEU A 323 -6.02 5.45 -22.51
CA LEU A 323 -7.47 5.29 -22.32
C LEU A 323 -8.28 5.94 -23.44
N GLY A 324 -7.88 7.14 -23.89
CA GLY A 324 -8.49 7.81 -25.04
C GLY A 324 -8.46 6.94 -26.30
N LYS A 325 -7.32 6.29 -26.57
CA LYS A 325 -7.20 5.31 -27.67
C LYS A 325 -8.09 4.09 -27.46
N ALA A 326 -8.05 3.51 -26.26
CA ALA A 326 -8.85 2.33 -25.91
C ALA A 326 -10.36 2.58 -26.14
N ASN A 327 -10.85 3.74 -25.71
CA ASN A 327 -12.22 4.18 -25.89
C ASN A 327 -12.61 4.30 -27.36
N ILE A 328 -11.77 4.93 -28.18
CA ILE A 328 -12.06 5.08 -29.62
C ILE A 328 -12.08 3.71 -30.31
N PHE A 329 -11.08 2.86 -30.05
CA PHE A 329 -11.06 1.52 -30.64
C PHE A 329 -12.28 0.70 -30.21
N GLY A 330 -12.72 0.83 -28.96
CA GLY A 330 -13.95 0.22 -28.46
C GLY A 330 -15.19 0.69 -29.23
N GLN A 331 -15.35 2.00 -29.43
CA GLN A 331 -16.46 2.56 -30.22
C GLN A 331 -16.42 2.13 -31.70
N GLN A 332 -15.22 1.97 -32.26
CA GLN A 332 -14.99 1.46 -33.61
C GLN A 332 -15.11 -0.07 -33.72
N ARG A 333 -15.43 -0.76 -32.62
CA ARG A 333 -15.53 -2.23 -32.52
C ARG A 333 -14.22 -2.98 -32.85
N GLN A 334 -13.08 -2.32 -32.70
CA GLN A 334 -11.75 -2.92 -32.81
C GLN A 334 -11.33 -3.47 -31.44
N ILE A 335 -11.92 -4.59 -31.04
CA ILE A 335 -11.88 -5.06 -29.65
C ILE A 335 -10.45 -5.42 -29.21
N ASP A 336 -9.65 -6.09 -30.04
CA ASP A 336 -8.29 -6.47 -29.68
C ASP A 336 -7.41 -5.25 -29.37
N SER A 337 -7.48 -4.21 -30.22
CA SER A 337 -6.80 -2.93 -30.01
C SER A 337 -7.29 -2.25 -28.73
N ALA A 338 -8.60 -2.21 -28.51
CA ALA A 338 -9.18 -1.60 -27.32
C ALA A 338 -8.69 -2.30 -26.04
N LEU A 339 -8.73 -3.63 -26.00
CA LEU A 339 -8.23 -4.44 -24.90
C LEU A 339 -6.75 -4.19 -24.63
N TYR A 340 -5.92 -4.19 -25.67
CA TYR A 340 -4.49 -3.88 -25.57
C TYR A 340 -4.23 -2.52 -24.89
N TYR A 341 -4.89 -1.46 -25.34
CA TYR A 341 -4.70 -0.13 -24.76
C TYR A 341 -5.30 0.01 -23.36
N TYR A 342 -6.40 -0.69 -23.05
CA TYR A 342 -6.93 -0.76 -21.68
C TYR A 342 -5.94 -1.41 -20.71
N GLU A 343 -5.42 -2.59 -21.05
CA GLU A 343 -4.42 -3.29 -20.23
C GLU A 343 -3.20 -2.41 -20.00
N TRP A 344 -2.64 -1.82 -21.06
CA TRP A 344 -1.48 -0.93 -20.94
C TRP A 344 -1.77 0.28 -20.06
N ALA A 345 -2.95 0.91 -20.21
CA ALA A 345 -3.34 2.04 -19.39
C ALA A 345 -3.47 1.67 -17.91
N ILE A 346 -4.12 0.56 -17.59
CA ILE A 346 -4.34 0.09 -16.20
C ILE A 346 -3.01 -0.30 -15.55
N GLU A 347 -2.12 -0.94 -16.30
CA GLU A 347 -0.77 -1.27 -15.86
C GLU A 347 0.08 -0.02 -15.57
N ASN A 348 -0.02 1.00 -16.42
CA ASN A 348 0.67 2.26 -16.23
C ASN A 348 0.12 3.05 -15.04
N ASP A 349 -1.21 3.10 -14.92
CA ASP A 349 -1.96 3.71 -13.82
C ASP A 349 -1.57 3.11 -12.47
N PHE A 350 -1.54 1.78 -12.40
CA PHE A 350 -1.16 1.06 -11.18
C PHE A 350 0.26 1.40 -10.71
N ARG A 351 1.23 1.42 -11.63
CA ARG A 351 2.62 1.82 -11.34
C ARG A 351 2.72 3.30 -10.93
N THR A 352 2.00 4.17 -11.63
CA THR A 352 1.96 5.61 -11.31
C THR A 352 1.39 5.83 -9.91
N GLN A 353 0.34 5.08 -9.53
CA GLN A 353 -0.27 5.21 -8.21
C GLN A 353 0.63 4.71 -7.07
N GLN A 354 1.59 3.80 -7.34
CA GLN A 354 2.56 3.41 -6.32
C GLN A 354 3.42 4.58 -5.86
N LEU A 355 3.57 5.62 -6.68
CA LEU A 355 4.32 6.83 -6.31
C LEU A 355 3.66 7.64 -5.17
N ILE A 356 2.41 7.35 -4.82
CA ILE A 356 1.65 8.09 -3.81
C ILE A 356 1.86 7.47 -2.43
N VAL A 357 2.45 8.20 -1.48
CA VAL A 357 2.65 7.68 -0.11
C VAL A 357 1.49 7.98 0.84
N SER A 358 0.63 8.93 0.47
CA SER A 358 -0.55 9.36 1.23
C SER A 358 -1.74 8.38 1.10
N PRO A 359 -2.22 7.76 2.20
CA PRO A 359 -3.39 6.88 2.16
C PRO A 359 -4.65 7.57 1.62
N LYS A 360 -4.87 8.84 1.98
CA LYS A 360 -6.03 9.61 1.53
C LYS A 360 -6.03 9.78 0.01
N ASP A 361 -4.87 10.12 -0.56
CA ASP A 361 -4.73 10.30 -2.00
C ASP A 361 -4.85 8.97 -2.75
N GLN A 362 -4.28 7.88 -2.21
CA GLN A 362 -4.45 6.55 -2.79
C GLN A 362 -5.92 6.12 -2.87
N LEU A 363 -6.67 6.26 -1.77
CA LEU A 363 -8.08 5.88 -1.75
C LEU A 363 -8.93 6.71 -2.72
N ARG A 364 -8.61 8.00 -2.91
CA ARG A 364 -9.25 8.84 -3.94
C ARG A 364 -8.99 8.30 -5.35
N ASN A 365 -7.75 7.91 -5.65
CA ASN A 365 -7.39 7.36 -6.96
C ASN A 365 -8.01 5.97 -7.23
N ASN A 366 -8.16 5.13 -6.19
CA ASN A 366 -8.83 3.83 -6.32
C ASN A 366 -10.28 3.95 -6.85
N ILE A 367 -11.00 5.02 -6.45
CA ILE A 367 -12.37 5.27 -6.93
C ILE A 367 -12.37 5.53 -8.44
N LEU A 368 -11.46 6.36 -8.94
CA LEU A 368 -11.36 6.70 -10.37
C LEU A 368 -10.98 5.47 -11.22
N ASN A 369 -10.06 4.64 -10.73
CA ASN A 369 -9.66 3.44 -11.44
C ASN A 369 -10.80 2.41 -11.56
N LYS A 370 -11.71 2.36 -10.57
CA LYS A 370 -12.89 1.47 -10.63
C LYS A 370 -13.75 1.72 -11.89
N GLU A 371 -13.91 2.98 -12.30
CA GLU A 371 -14.63 3.34 -13.53
C GLU A 371 -13.94 2.81 -14.79
N THR A 372 -12.60 2.77 -14.80
CA THR A 372 -11.84 2.24 -15.93
C THR A 372 -12.06 0.72 -16.08
N ILE A 373 -12.06 -0.02 -14.97
CA ILE A 373 -12.37 -1.45 -14.96
C ILE A 373 -13.81 -1.72 -15.39
N GLU A 374 -14.77 -0.90 -14.94
CA GLU A 374 -16.17 -0.97 -15.35
C GLU A 374 -16.33 -0.87 -16.87
N ASN A 375 -15.63 0.09 -17.49
CA ASN A 375 -15.65 0.29 -18.94
C ASN A 375 -15.03 -0.89 -19.69
N LEU A 376 -13.92 -1.44 -19.19
CA LEU A 376 -13.28 -2.63 -19.76
C LEU A 376 -14.20 -3.86 -19.69
N ILE A 377 -14.83 -4.12 -18.54
CA ILE A 377 -15.76 -5.25 -18.40
C ILE A 377 -16.97 -5.06 -19.32
N SER A 378 -17.51 -3.84 -19.41
CA SER A 378 -18.61 -3.51 -20.32
C SER A 378 -18.25 -3.74 -21.79
N LEU A 379 -17.02 -3.39 -22.20
CA LEU A 379 -16.50 -3.70 -23.53
C LEU A 379 -16.48 -5.22 -23.79
N VAL A 380 -15.97 -6.02 -22.85
CA VAL A 380 -15.92 -7.49 -23.01
C VAL A 380 -17.33 -8.10 -23.07
N LEU A 381 -18.26 -7.62 -22.23
CA LEU A 381 -19.64 -8.09 -22.21
C LEU A 381 -20.45 -7.70 -23.46
N SER A 382 -20.03 -6.66 -24.19
CA SER A 382 -20.66 -6.27 -25.45
C SER A 382 -20.56 -7.36 -26.54
N ASN A 383 -19.70 -8.36 -26.37
CA ASN A 383 -19.52 -9.47 -27.29
C ASN A 383 -19.36 -10.82 -26.55
N GLN A 384 -20.42 -11.65 -26.59
CA GLN A 384 -20.45 -12.94 -25.88
C GLN A 384 -19.39 -13.95 -26.35
N ASN A 385 -18.91 -13.89 -27.59
CA ASN A 385 -17.86 -14.80 -28.06
C ASN A 385 -16.51 -14.43 -27.45
N ILE A 386 -16.27 -13.13 -27.24
CA ILE A 386 -15.03 -12.60 -26.67
C ILE A 386 -14.97 -12.90 -25.17
N SER A 387 -16.08 -12.77 -24.44
CA SER A 387 -16.13 -13.04 -23.00
C SER A 387 -15.87 -14.49 -22.61
N ARG A 388 -15.90 -15.43 -23.58
CA ARG A 388 -15.58 -16.86 -23.39
C ARG A 388 -14.13 -17.21 -23.74
N GLN A 389 -13.36 -16.29 -24.33
CA GLN A 389 -11.97 -16.55 -24.70
C GLN A 389 -11.06 -16.51 -23.48
N THR A 390 -10.30 -17.57 -23.23
CA THR A 390 -9.41 -17.68 -22.07
C THR A 390 -8.43 -16.52 -21.96
N ALA A 391 -7.83 -16.07 -23.06
CA ALA A 391 -6.88 -14.96 -23.07
C ALA A 391 -7.52 -13.64 -22.60
N VAL A 392 -8.77 -13.38 -23.00
CA VAL A 392 -9.52 -12.19 -22.59
C VAL A 392 -9.91 -12.27 -21.12
N VAL A 393 -10.35 -13.44 -20.65
CA VAL A 393 -10.67 -13.63 -19.22
C VAL A 393 -9.41 -13.52 -18.36
N GLN A 394 -8.24 -13.98 -18.82
CA GLN A 394 -6.96 -13.75 -18.16
C GLN A 394 -6.60 -12.26 -18.08
N GLN A 395 -6.87 -11.50 -19.14
CA GLN A 395 -6.66 -10.06 -19.17
C GLN A 395 -7.61 -9.32 -18.22
N LEU A 396 -8.90 -9.69 -18.21
CA LEU A 396 -9.85 -9.15 -17.24
C LEU A 396 -9.43 -9.45 -15.81
N LEU A 397 -9.06 -10.70 -15.52
CA LEU A 397 -8.57 -11.11 -14.22
C LEU A 397 -7.36 -10.27 -13.78
N TRP A 398 -6.39 -10.09 -14.68
CA TRP A 398 -5.22 -9.25 -14.43
C TRP A 398 -5.60 -7.80 -14.12
N CYS A 399 -6.41 -7.17 -14.97
CA CYS A 399 -6.83 -5.78 -14.80
C CYS A 399 -7.67 -5.57 -13.52
N ILE A 400 -8.59 -6.49 -13.20
CA ILE A 400 -9.38 -6.45 -11.97
C ILE A 400 -8.45 -6.55 -10.75
N GLU A 401 -7.50 -7.48 -10.75
CA GLU A 401 -6.58 -7.63 -9.62
C GLU A 401 -5.63 -6.44 -9.47
N LEU A 402 -5.15 -5.86 -10.57
CA LEU A 402 -4.40 -4.60 -10.57
C LEU A 402 -5.16 -3.42 -9.99
N SER A 403 -6.50 -3.48 -9.95
CA SER A 403 -7.33 -2.42 -9.36
C SER A 403 -7.47 -2.50 -7.84
N LYS A 404 -7.06 -3.62 -7.25
CA LYS A 404 -7.29 -3.95 -5.84
C LYS A 404 -6.01 -3.83 -5.01
N ALA A 405 -6.20 -3.57 -3.71
CA ALA A 405 -5.16 -3.64 -2.68
C ALA A 405 -3.90 -2.79 -2.97
N ARG A 406 -4.01 -1.71 -3.75
CA ARG A 406 -2.89 -0.86 -4.17
C ARG A 406 -2.20 -0.19 -2.98
N LEU A 407 -2.99 0.31 -2.02
CA LEU A 407 -2.47 0.89 -0.78
C LEU A 407 -1.86 -0.18 0.11
N LEU A 408 -2.48 -1.35 0.19
CA LEU A 408 -1.93 -2.46 0.96
C LEU A 408 -0.55 -2.88 0.42
N ILE A 409 -0.43 -3.02 -0.90
CA ILE A 409 0.84 -3.36 -1.56
C ILE A 409 1.90 -2.28 -1.33
N ASN A 410 1.55 -1.00 -1.44
CA ASN A 410 2.48 0.07 -1.12
C ASN A 410 2.95 0.00 0.35
N GLU A 411 2.02 -0.23 1.29
CA GLU A 411 2.36 -0.37 2.70
C GLU A 411 3.25 -1.59 2.98
N ILE A 412 3.08 -2.70 2.26
CA ILE A 412 3.97 -3.88 2.33
C ILE A 412 5.39 -3.49 1.91
N ASN A 413 5.54 -2.91 0.71
CA ASN A 413 6.85 -2.53 0.17
C ASN A 413 7.59 -1.56 1.11
N ARG A 414 6.90 -0.51 1.59
CA ARG A 414 7.47 0.44 2.55
C ARG A 414 7.94 -0.25 3.83
N SER A 415 7.17 -1.21 4.33
CA SER A 415 7.52 -1.92 5.56
C SER A 415 8.74 -2.82 5.41
N GLU A 416 8.90 -3.46 4.25
CA GLU A 416 10.09 -4.27 3.97
C GLU A 416 11.36 -3.40 3.94
N ASP A 417 11.28 -2.21 3.34
CA ASP A 417 12.41 -1.27 3.24
C ASP A 417 12.85 -0.73 4.62
N TRP A 418 11.94 -0.64 5.59
CA TRP A 418 12.26 -0.13 6.93
C TRP A 418 13.26 -0.99 7.71
N ILE A 419 13.33 -2.29 7.43
CA ILE A 419 14.25 -3.22 8.10
C ILE A 419 15.72 -2.77 7.91
N GLY A 420 16.04 -2.23 6.73
CA GLY A 420 17.37 -1.73 6.37
C GLY A 420 17.54 -0.22 6.51
N ALA A 421 16.56 0.49 7.08
CA ALA A 421 16.54 1.95 7.05
C ALA A 421 17.61 2.60 7.94
N SER A 422 17.86 3.88 7.65
CA SER A 422 18.80 4.71 8.41
C SER A 422 18.38 4.88 9.89
N GLU A 423 19.32 5.22 10.75
CA GLU A 423 19.02 5.51 12.16
C GLU A 423 18.07 6.73 12.33
N GLU A 424 18.09 7.69 11.41
CA GLU A 424 17.14 8.81 11.40
C GLU A 424 15.72 8.31 11.10
N THR A 425 15.56 7.49 10.07
CA THR A 425 14.28 6.88 9.70
C THR A 425 13.73 6.04 10.86
N LYS A 426 14.56 5.21 11.49
CA LYS A 426 14.16 4.41 12.68
C LYS A 426 13.73 5.28 13.85
N LYS A 427 14.41 6.40 14.12
CA LYS A 427 14.00 7.38 15.14
C LYS A 427 12.67 8.03 14.77
N GLY A 428 12.44 8.32 13.50
CA GLY A 428 11.15 8.80 12.97
C GLY A 428 10.01 7.82 13.27
N ILE A 429 10.20 6.53 12.93
CA ILE A 429 9.25 5.45 13.22
C ILE A 429 8.94 5.38 14.71
N GLN A 430 9.96 5.39 15.56
CA GLN A 430 9.78 5.36 17.03
C GLN A 430 9.02 6.59 17.54
N THR A 431 9.33 7.78 17.03
CA THR A 431 8.66 9.03 17.39
C THR A 431 7.19 8.99 17.01
N ILE A 432 6.88 8.58 15.78
CA ILE A 432 5.51 8.46 15.27
C ILE A 432 4.74 7.43 16.11
N ARG A 433 5.34 6.26 16.38
CA ARG A 433 4.72 5.22 17.21
C ARG A 433 4.42 5.72 18.62
N GLY A 434 5.34 6.46 19.24
CA GLY A 434 5.15 7.08 20.56
C GLY A 434 4.04 8.13 20.57
N LEU A 435 3.93 8.96 19.53
CA LEU A 435 2.86 9.95 19.40
C LEU A 435 1.48 9.29 19.24
N TYR A 436 1.39 8.19 18.47
CA TYR A 436 0.14 7.41 18.40
C TYR A 436 -0.20 6.77 19.76
N HIS A 437 0.78 6.24 20.48
CA HIS A 437 0.50 5.75 21.82
C HIS A 437 -0.07 6.85 22.75
N GLN A 438 0.49 8.06 22.71
CA GLN A 438 -0.03 9.21 23.46
C GLN A 438 -1.45 9.59 23.03
N ILE A 439 -1.74 9.61 21.72
CA ILE A 439 -3.08 10.00 21.24
C ILE A 439 -4.15 8.96 21.60
N ASP A 440 -3.78 7.67 21.59
CA ASP A 440 -4.68 6.56 21.88
C ASP A 440 -5.02 6.46 23.38
N THR A 441 -4.08 6.83 24.25
CA THR A 441 -4.28 6.84 25.72
C THR A 441 -4.88 8.13 26.26
N SER A 442 -4.85 9.22 25.49
CA SER A 442 -5.40 10.51 25.93
C SER A 442 -6.93 10.47 25.95
N THR A 443 -7.52 11.09 26.97
CA THR A 443 -8.97 11.34 27.06
C THR A 443 -9.34 12.79 26.74
N ASP A 444 -8.36 13.71 26.72
CA ASP A 444 -8.58 15.13 26.40
C ASP A 444 -8.55 15.38 24.89
N GLN A 445 -9.65 15.95 24.39
CA GLN A 445 -9.82 16.30 22.98
C GLN A 445 -8.86 17.40 22.51
N ASN A 446 -8.47 18.35 23.37
CA ASN A 446 -7.51 19.39 23.01
C ASN A 446 -6.11 18.80 22.83
N ASP A 447 -5.71 17.90 23.72
CA ASP A 447 -4.45 17.17 23.58
C ASP A 447 -4.45 16.27 22.35
N LYS A 448 -5.54 15.56 22.06
CA LYS A 448 -5.68 14.81 20.81
C LYS A 448 -5.49 15.69 19.58
N ARG A 449 -6.12 16.88 19.53
CA ARG A 449 -5.94 17.84 18.43
C ARG A 449 -4.49 18.32 18.29
N LYS A 450 -3.80 18.59 19.40
CA LYS A 450 -2.37 18.97 19.38
C LYS A 450 -1.50 17.82 18.86
N LEU A 451 -1.72 16.60 19.36
CA LEU A 451 -1.00 15.40 18.94
C LEU A 451 -1.24 15.09 17.46
N SER A 452 -2.47 15.18 16.96
CA SER A 452 -2.78 14.99 15.52
C SER A 452 -1.98 15.98 14.65
N LYS A 453 -1.92 17.26 15.03
CA LYS A 453 -1.11 18.26 14.31
C LYS A 453 0.38 17.91 14.34
N ARG A 454 0.89 17.45 15.48
CA ARG A 454 2.29 17.04 15.62
C ARG A 454 2.62 15.80 14.78
N ILE A 455 1.75 14.79 14.80
CA ILE A 455 1.87 13.57 13.98
C ILE A 455 1.91 13.95 12.50
N GLN A 456 1.00 14.83 12.05
CA GLN A 456 1.00 15.29 10.66
C GLN A 456 2.34 15.90 10.28
N GLN A 457 2.91 16.77 11.11
CA GLN A 457 4.22 17.39 10.87
C GLN A 457 5.35 16.35 10.78
N VAL A 458 5.45 15.46 11.77
CA VAL A 458 6.51 14.45 11.84
C VAL A 458 6.39 13.44 10.69
N MET A 459 5.17 13.10 10.26
CA MET A 459 4.94 12.18 9.15
C MET A 459 5.53 12.70 7.83
N ILE A 460 5.46 14.01 7.59
CA ILE A 460 6.00 14.62 6.36
C ILE A 460 7.53 14.53 6.38
N GLU A 461 8.14 14.90 7.51
CA GLU A 461 9.60 14.81 7.70
C GLU A 461 10.07 13.36 7.53
N PHE A 462 9.31 12.41 8.10
CA PHE A 462 9.55 10.98 7.94
C PHE A 462 9.47 10.54 6.48
N GLN A 463 8.39 10.89 5.76
CA GLN A 463 8.18 10.54 4.35
C GLN A 463 9.25 11.09 3.40
N LEU A 464 9.90 12.19 3.76
CA LEU A 464 11.07 12.69 3.02
C LEU A 464 12.31 11.86 3.37
N SER A 465 12.55 11.59 4.66
CA SER A 465 13.70 10.79 5.13
C SER A 465 13.67 9.30 4.76
N GLU A 466 12.50 8.77 4.37
CA GLU A 466 12.34 7.37 3.95
C GLU A 466 13.07 7.06 2.63
N LYS A 467 13.44 8.08 1.85
CA LYS A 467 14.00 7.92 0.49
C LYS A 467 13.17 6.96 -0.37
N TYR A 468 11.85 7.05 -0.23
CA TYR A 468 10.91 6.08 -0.78
C TYR A 468 11.14 5.82 -2.28
N PHE A 469 11.38 6.88 -3.07
CA PHE A 469 11.60 6.79 -4.52
C PHE A 469 12.92 6.13 -4.93
N GLU A 470 13.87 5.95 -4.01
CA GLU A 470 15.12 5.20 -4.25
C GLU A 470 14.91 3.68 -4.22
N THR A 471 13.92 3.21 -3.47
CA THR A 471 13.76 1.79 -3.12
C THR A 471 12.53 1.15 -3.74
N ILE A 472 11.66 1.92 -4.43
CA ILE A 472 10.43 1.39 -5.02
C ILE A 472 10.74 0.21 -5.94
N ARG A 473 10.24 -0.95 -5.55
CA ARG A 473 10.22 -2.17 -6.37
C ARG A 473 8.80 -2.42 -6.79
N PHE A 474 8.49 -2.14 -8.06
CA PHE A 474 7.11 -2.27 -8.47
C PHE A 474 6.86 -2.61 -9.94
N GLU A 475 6.96 -3.90 -10.28
CA GLU A 475 6.58 -4.39 -11.61
C GLU A 475 6.07 -5.85 -11.55
N PRO A 476 4.85 -6.12 -11.04
CA PRO A 476 4.29 -7.45 -11.21
C PRO A 476 4.05 -7.68 -12.70
N GLN A 477 4.47 -8.85 -13.17
CA GLN A 477 4.28 -9.28 -14.54
C GLN A 477 3.04 -10.17 -14.61
N LYS A 478 2.18 -9.96 -15.61
CA LYS A 478 0.97 -10.78 -15.82
C LYS A 478 1.29 -12.27 -15.89
N ALA A 479 2.39 -12.65 -16.54
CA ALA A 479 2.82 -14.04 -16.64
C ALA A 479 3.12 -14.66 -15.25
N ASP A 480 3.85 -13.94 -14.40
CA ASP A 480 4.17 -14.39 -13.05
C ASP A 480 2.92 -14.46 -12.17
N PHE A 481 2.04 -13.46 -12.28
CA PHE A 481 0.74 -13.45 -11.61
C PHE A 481 -0.11 -14.66 -12.00
N LEU A 482 -0.28 -14.95 -13.30
CA LEU A 482 -1.05 -16.10 -13.77
C LEU A 482 -0.42 -17.43 -13.33
N LYS A 483 0.92 -17.51 -13.23
CA LYS A 483 1.63 -18.67 -12.71
C LYS A 483 1.33 -18.93 -11.23
N GLN A 484 1.21 -17.89 -10.41
CA GLN A 484 0.83 -18.01 -8.99
C GLN A 484 -0.58 -18.59 -8.80
N LEU A 485 -1.45 -18.47 -9.80
CA LEU A 485 -2.81 -19.04 -9.79
C LEU A 485 -2.88 -20.51 -10.23
N ASN A 486 -1.75 -21.17 -10.44
CA ASN A 486 -1.70 -22.60 -10.77
C ASN A 486 -1.28 -23.46 -9.56
N LYS A 487 -1.61 -23.03 -8.33
CA LYS A 487 -1.33 -23.81 -7.12
C LYS A 487 -2.05 -25.16 -7.15
N PRO A 488 -1.39 -26.26 -6.77
CA PRO A 488 -2.02 -27.58 -6.74
C PRO A 488 -3.19 -27.59 -5.74
N ASN A 489 -4.22 -28.39 -6.06
CA ASN A 489 -5.41 -28.59 -5.22
C ASN A 489 -6.10 -27.28 -4.79
N SER A 490 -6.02 -26.24 -5.63
CA SER A 490 -6.55 -24.91 -5.32
C SER A 490 -7.36 -24.34 -6.48
N ASP A 491 -8.49 -23.72 -6.14
CA ASP A 491 -9.32 -22.92 -7.04
C ASP A 491 -9.37 -21.46 -6.57
N PHE A 492 -9.65 -20.55 -7.49
CA PHE A 492 -9.61 -19.12 -7.25
C PHE A 492 -10.89 -18.44 -7.74
N TYR A 493 -11.51 -17.62 -6.90
CA TYR A 493 -12.64 -16.77 -7.24
C TYR A 493 -12.27 -15.31 -7.02
N THR A 494 -12.44 -14.46 -8.03
CA THR A 494 -12.35 -13.01 -7.85
C THR A 494 -13.66 -12.33 -8.21
N TYR A 495 -13.97 -11.26 -7.48
CA TYR A 495 -15.22 -10.52 -7.59
C TYR A 495 -14.98 -9.07 -7.96
N PHE A 496 -15.90 -8.48 -8.71
CA PHE A 496 -15.96 -7.05 -8.98
C PHE A 496 -17.41 -6.59 -8.88
N ILE A 497 -17.71 -5.66 -7.97
CA ILE A 497 -19.05 -5.11 -7.77
C ILE A 497 -19.20 -3.88 -8.65
N HIS A 498 -20.15 -3.91 -9.56
CA HIS A 498 -20.47 -2.84 -10.48
C HIS A 498 -21.24 -1.69 -9.80
N ASN A 499 -21.29 -0.52 -10.44
CA ASN A 499 -22.05 0.63 -9.94
C ASN A 499 -23.56 0.34 -9.86
N ASP A 500 -24.08 -0.52 -10.74
CA ASP A 500 -25.47 -0.99 -10.71
C ASP A 500 -25.71 -2.12 -9.68
N SER A 501 -24.72 -2.43 -8.83
CA SER A 501 -24.74 -3.50 -7.82
C SER A 501 -24.79 -4.93 -8.37
N SER A 502 -24.67 -5.14 -9.68
CA SER A 502 -24.37 -6.47 -10.24
C SER A 502 -22.93 -6.89 -9.90
N ILE A 503 -22.64 -8.19 -9.99
CA ILE A 503 -21.35 -8.76 -9.60
C ILE A 503 -20.74 -9.51 -10.78
N SER A 504 -19.53 -9.13 -11.18
CA SER A 504 -18.67 -9.94 -12.05
C SER A 504 -17.85 -10.91 -11.22
N ILE A 505 -17.78 -12.16 -11.66
CA ILE A 505 -17.12 -13.29 -11.00
C ILE A 505 -16.22 -13.95 -12.02
N ILE A 506 -14.93 -14.10 -11.70
CA ILE A 506 -14.01 -14.96 -12.46
C ILE A 506 -13.61 -16.14 -11.57
N HIS A 507 -13.89 -17.35 -12.05
CA HIS A 507 -13.50 -18.61 -11.41
C HIS A 507 -12.38 -19.26 -12.22
N LYS A 508 -11.24 -19.52 -11.57
CA LYS A 508 -10.14 -20.32 -12.11
C LYS A 508 -10.09 -21.67 -11.39
N SER A 509 -10.22 -22.75 -12.17
CA SER A 509 -10.04 -24.12 -11.70
C SER A 509 -9.06 -24.85 -12.61
N ARG A 510 -7.94 -25.33 -12.05
CA ARG A 510 -6.84 -25.92 -12.84
C ARG A 510 -6.44 -24.98 -13.99
N GLN A 511 -6.57 -25.41 -15.25
CA GLN A 511 -6.30 -24.59 -16.44
C GLN A 511 -7.55 -23.89 -17.00
N ASN A 512 -8.74 -24.16 -16.47
CA ASN A 512 -9.99 -23.54 -16.92
C ASN A 512 -10.22 -22.19 -16.24
N LEU A 513 -10.71 -21.22 -17.00
CA LEU A 513 -11.09 -19.89 -16.54
C LEU A 513 -12.48 -19.57 -17.05
N GLN A 514 -13.37 -19.20 -16.13
CA GLN A 514 -14.75 -18.87 -16.44
C GLN A 514 -15.08 -17.48 -15.92
N PHE A 515 -15.88 -16.76 -16.69
CA PHE A 515 -16.36 -15.43 -16.35
C PHE A 515 -17.89 -15.41 -16.37
N LYS A 516 -18.49 -14.90 -15.29
CA LYS A 516 -19.94 -14.71 -15.12
C LYS A 516 -20.19 -13.31 -14.59
N ARG A 517 -21.21 -12.61 -15.10
CA ARG A 517 -21.80 -11.43 -14.45
C ARG A 517 -23.21 -11.78 -13.98
N THR A 518 -23.60 -11.37 -12.79
CA THR A 518 -24.99 -11.53 -12.33
C THR A 518 -25.91 -10.62 -13.15
N ASN A 519 -27.11 -11.12 -13.49
CA ASN A 519 -28.05 -10.37 -14.33
C ASN A 519 -28.73 -9.21 -13.59
N THR A 520 -28.73 -9.24 -12.26
CA THR A 520 -29.40 -8.27 -11.40
C THR A 520 -28.53 -7.92 -10.19
N ALA A 521 -28.93 -6.89 -9.45
CA ALA A 521 -28.40 -6.54 -8.14
C ALA A 521 -28.91 -7.45 -7.00
N GLU A 522 -29.83 -8.38 -7.31
CA GLU A 522 -30.51 -9.21 -6.31
C GLU A 522 -29.53 -10.06 -5.48
N PRO A 523 -28.51 -10.74 -6.05
CA PRO A 523 -27.60 -11.54 -5.24
C PRO A 523 -26.85 -10.71 -4.20
N LEU A 524 -26.43 -9.48 -4.55
CA LEU A 524 -25.78 -8.60 -3.59
C LEU A 524 -26.76 -8.14 -2.51
N ALA A 525 -27.95 -7.68 -2.90
CA ALA A 525 -28.96 -7.21 -1.95
C ALA A 525 -29.36 -8.31 -0.95
N ARG A 526 -29.59 -9.54 -1.45
CA ARG A 526 -29.90 -10.71 -0.64
C ARG A 526 -28.76 -11.10 0.29
N LEU A 527 -27.50 -11.06 -0.19
CA LEU A 527 -26.33 -11.30 0.65
C LEU A 527 -26.23 -10.31 1.82
N LEU A 528 -26.52 -9.02 1.60
CA LEU A 528 -26.52 -8.02 2.66
C LEU A 528 -27.58 -8.30 3.73
N VAL A 529 -28.79 -8.63 3.31
CA VAL A 529 -29.89 -9.01 4.22
C VAL A 529 -29.55 -10.30 4.97
N PHE A 530 -29.03 -11.30 4.27
CA PHE A 530 -28.62 -12.57 4.86
C PHE A 530 -27.52 -12.38 5.93
N LYS A 531 -26.51 -11.56 5.63
CA LYS A 531 -25.43 -11.22 6.55
C LYS A 531 -25.96 -10.54 7.82
N ASP A 532 -26.83 -9.54 7.68
CA ASP A 532 -27.43 -8.86 8.83
C ASP A 532 -28.30 -9.82 9.66
N LYS A 533 -29.14 -10.62 9.00
CA LYS A 533 -30.07 -11.55 9.64
C LYS A 533 -29.37 -12.65 10.44
N TYR A 534 -28.30 -13.26 9.90
CA TYR A 534 -27.70 -14.48 10.48
C TYR A 534 -26.33 -14.27 11.12
N PHE A 535 -25.63 -13.18 10.79
CA PHE A 535 -24.31 -12.84 11.36
C PHE A 535 -24.31 -11.49 12.09
N GLY A 536 -25.49 -10.93 12.35
CA GLY A 536 -25.68 -9.76 13.19
C GLY A 536 -25.53 -10.07 14.68
N SER A 537 -26.33 -9.41 15.51
CA SER A 537 -26.13 -9.38 16.97
C SER A 537 -26.54 -10.65 17.74
N SER A 538 -27.24 -11.60 17.10
CA SER A 538 -27.81 -12.76 17.80
C SER A 538 -27.91 -14.02 16.94
N PRO A 539 -27.70 -15.22 17.52
CA PRO A 539 -27.89 -16.50 16.83
C PRO A 539 -29.36 -16.88 16.60
N ASN A 540 -30.31 -16.13 17.16
CA ASN A 540 -31.71 -16.54 17.29
C ASN A 540 -32.43 -16.78 15.96
N ASN A 541 -32.10 -16.02 14.89
CA ASN A 541 -32.77 -16.18 13.60
C ASN A 541 -32.51 -17.57 13.01
N TYR A 542 -31.26 -18.04 13.04
CA TYR A 542 -30.92 -19.40 12.62
C TYR A 542 -31.58 -20.43 13.55
N ASN A 543 -31.52 -20.24 14.88
CA ASN A 543 -32.08 -21.20 15.83
C ASN A 543 -33.60 -21.40 15.65
N ARG A 544 -34.32 -20.34 15.23
CA ARG A 544 -35.76 -20.41 14.95
C ARG A 544 -36.09 -21.14 13.66
N ASN A 545 -35.32 -20.91 12.60
CA ASN A 545 -35.58 -21.51 11.28
C ASN A 545 -34.28 -21.83 10.50
N PRO A 546 -33.59 -22.94 10.80
CA PRO A 546 -32.41 -23.36 10.05
C PRO A 546 -32.68 -23.68 8.58
N GLN A 547 -33.91 -24.08 8.23
CA GLN A 547 -34.27 -24.40 6.84
C GLN A 547 -34.28 -23.15 5.96
N GLU A 548 -34.79 -22.03 6.47
CA GLU A 548 -34.73 -20.74 5.77
C GLU A 548 -33.29 -20.28 5.53
N TYR A 549 -32.40 -20.49 6.51
CA TYR A 549 -30.97 -20.25 6.31
C TYR A 549 -30.42 -21.10 5.16
N ASN A 550 -30.70 -22.40 5.16
CA ASN A 550 -30.14 -23.32 4.15
C ASN A 550 -30.60 -22.97 2.74
N LEU A 551 -31.87 -22.60 2.55
CA LEU A 551 -32.41 -22.19 1.24
C LEU A 551 -31.75 -20.90 0.74
N GLU A 552 -31.62 -19.89 1.61
CA GLU A 552 -30.99 -18.62 1.24
C GLU A 552 -29.48 -18.79 0.97
N ALA A 553 -28.79 -19.56 1.81
CA ALA A 553 -27.38 -19.88 1.67
C ALA A 553 -27.10 -20.71 0.40
N GLN A 554 -28.02 -21.59 0.01
CA GLN A 554 -27.92 -22.34 -1.24
C GLN A 554 -28.08 -21.44 -2.47
N TYR A 555 -29.08 -20.55 -2.48
CA TYR A 555 -29.22 -19.55 -3.53
C TYR A 555 -27.94 -18.71 -3.69
N LEU A 556 -27.38 -18.21 -2.58
CA LEU A 556 -26.14 -17.43 -2.61
C LEU A 556 -24.94 -18.28 -3.08
N THR A 557 -24.90 -19.58 -2.79
CA THR A 557 -23.88 -20.50 -3.32
C THR A 557 -23.95 -20.60 -4.83
N GLU A 558 -25.14 -20.84 -5.37
CA GLU A 558 -25.38 -20.98 -6.82
C GLU A 558 -25.05 -19.68 -7.57
N GLU A 559 -25.35 -18.53 -6.97
CA GLU A 559 -25.08 -17.24 -7.60
C GLU A 559 -23.62 -16.80 -7.52
N LEU A 560 -22.98 -16.98 -6.36
CA LEU A 560 -21.67 -16.40 -6.06
C LEU A 560 -20.49 -17.36 -6.19
N LEU A 561 -20.72 -18.67 -6.20
CA LEU A 561 -19.69 -19.70 -6.31
C LEU A 561 -20.02 -20.68 -7.46
N PRO A 562 -19.99 -20.23 -8.72
CA PRO A 562 -20.26 -21.12 -9.85
C PRO A 562 -19.30 -22.33 -9.82
N ASN A 563 -19.85 -23.51 -10.09
CA ASN A 563 -19.16 -24.81 -10.12
C ASN A 563 -18.43 -25.21 -8.81
N ILE A 564 -18.90 -24.74 -7.65
CA ILE A 564 -18.28 -25.09 -6.36
C ILE A 564 -18.26 -26.61 -6.08
N THR A 565 -19.19 -27.38 -6.67
CA THR A 565 -19.25 -28.84 -6.50
C THR A 565 -18.05 -29.56 -7.09
N ASP A 566 -17.48 -29.03 -8.16
CA ASP A 566 -16.32 -29.59 -8.88
C ASP A 566 -15.00 -28.91 -8.48
N ALA A 567 -15.08 -27.92 -7.59
CA ALA A 567 -13.94 -27.13 -7.18
C ALA A 567 -12.93 -27.95 -6.36
N GLN A 568 -11.67 -27.54 -6.41
CA GLN A 568 -10.64 -28.16 -5.59
C GLN A 568 -10.81 -27.83 -4.11
N ARG A 569 -10.23 -28.65 -3.22
CA ARG A 569 -10.45 -28.54 -1.77
C ARG A 569 -10.09 -27.17 -1.20
N ASN A 570 -9.03 -26.51 -1.68
CA ASN A 570 -8.65 -25.17 -1.22
C ASN A 570 -9.24 -24.10 -2.14
N ILE A 571 -9.96 -23.13 -1.58
CA ILE A 571 -10.60 -22.06 -2.32
C ILE A 571 -9.99 -20.72 -1.87
N PHE A 572 -9.35 -20.01 -2.81
CA PHE A 572 -8.86 -18.66 -2.60
C PHE A 572 -9.86 -17.65 -3.16
N VAL A 573 -10.17 -16.61 -2.38
CA VAL A 573 -11.23 -15.66 -2.69
C VAL A 573 -10.68 -14.22 -2.65
N SER A 574 -10.67 -13.53 -3.78
CA SER A 574 -10.32 -12.11 -3.92
C SER A 574 -11.58 -11.26 -3.94
N LEU A 575 -11.88 -10.61 -2.81
CA LEU A 575 -13.17 -9.94 -2.59
C LEU A 575 -13.20 -8.50 -3.13
N ASP A 576 -14.41 -7.97 -3.31
CA ASP A 576 -14.67 -6.55 -3.58
C ASP A 576 -15.81 -6.01 -2.71
N GLY A 577 -15.76 -4.72 -2.39
CA GLY A 577 -16.82 -3.94 -1.74
C GLY A 577 -17.50 -4.61 -0.54
N GLN A 578 -18.80 -4.84 -0.64
CA GLN A 578 -19.59 -5.33 0.49
C GLN A 578 -19.46 -6.84 0.74
N LEU A 579 -18.74 -7.58 -0.12
CA LEU A 579 -18.45 -9.01 0.10
C LEU A 579 -17.40 -9.22 1.21
N TYR A 580 -16.62 -8.18 1.56
CA TYR A 580 -15.70 -8.27 2.69
C TYR A 580 -16.46 -8.52 4.01
N GLY A 581 -15.88 -9.38 4.84
CA GLY A 581 -16.50 -9.79 6.10
C GLY A 581 -17.59 -10.84 5.96
N PHE A 582 -17.75 -11.47 4.78
CA PHE A 582 -18.72 -12.54 4.57
C PHE A 582 -18.03 -13.92 4.64
N PRO A 583 -18.49 -14.84 5.51
CA PRO A 583 -17.94 -16.19 5.62
C PRO A 583 -18.51 -17.12 4.54
N PHE A 584 -17.89 -17.15 3.36
CA PHE A 584 -18.26 -18.06 2.27
C PHE A 584 -18.27 -19.55 2.68
N ASP A 585 -17.50 -19.94 3.70
CA ASP A 585 -17.49 -21.32 4.20
C ASP A 585 -18.74 -21.68 5.04
N ALA A 586 -19.55 -20.69 5.41
CA ALA A 586 -20.85 -20.85 6.06
C ALA A 586 -22.02 -21.02 5.06
N LEU A 587 -21.78 -20.81 3.77
CA LEU A 587 -22.77 -21.09 2.74
C LEU A 587 -23.11 -22.59 2.70
N TYR A 588 -24.21 -22.94 2.03
CA TYR A 588 -24.81 -24.27 2.10
C TYR A 588 -25.00 -24.88 0.71
N ASN A 589 -24.56 -26.12 0.55
CA ASN A 589 -24.89 -26.95 -0.61
C ASN A 589 -24.95 -28.42 -0.16
N ASN A 590 -26.15 -28.94 0.08
CA ASN A 590 -26.44 -30.18 0.84
C ASN A 590 -25.95 -30.20 2.29
N ASP A 591 -24.85 -29.50 2.60
CA ASP A 591 -24.28 -29.25 3.91
C ASP A 591 -23.45 -27.94 3.88
N PHE A 592 -22.93 -27.48 5.02
CA PHE A 592 -22.04 -26.29 5.05
C PHE A 592 -20.77 -26.51 4.22
N LEU A 593 -20.39 -25.51 3.42
CA LEU A 593 -19.22 -25.61 2.53
C LEU A 593 -17.90 -25.85 3.29
N VAL A 594 -17.78 -25.43 4.55
CA VAL A 594 -16.62 -25.74 5.40
C VAL A 594 -16.36 -27.25 5.53
N LYS A 595 -17.38 -28.11 5.38
CA LYS A 595 -17.21 -29.57 5.50
C LYS A 595 -16.46 -30.16 4.32
N THR A 596 -16.54 -29.56 3.14
CA THR A 596 -15.94 -30.05 1.89
C THR A 596 -14.74 -29.23 1.45
N HIS A 597 -14.72 -27.92 1.74
CA HIS A 597 -13.74 -26.97 1.24
C HIS A 597 -13.02 -26.21 2.37
N ASN A 598 -11.82 -25.71 2.07
CA ASN A 598 -11.04 -24.83 2.92
C ASN A 598 -10.99 -23.44 2.26
N PHE A 599 -11.53 -22.40 2.90
CA PHE A 599 -11.56 -21.05 2.34
C PHE A 599 -10.41 -20.19 2.86
N ALA A 600 -9.80 -19.45 1.94
CA ALA A 600 -8.78 -18.44 2.20
C ALA A 600 -9.15 -17.13 1.49
N TYR A 601 -9.14 -16.02 2.23
CA TYR A 601 -9.47 -14.71 1.68
C TYR A 601 -8.21 -13.91 1.36
N LEU A 602 -8.30 -13.05 0.34
CA LEU A 602 -7.31 -12.03 0.02
C LEU A 602 -7.98 -10.73 -0.43
N ASN A 603 -7.30 -9.61 -0.23
CA ASN A 603 -7.71 -8.33 -0.81
C ASN A 603 -7.41 -8.29 -2.32
N SER A 604 -6.36 -8.99 -2.75
CA SER A 604 -6.02 -9.24 -4.14
C SER A 604 -5.12 -10.48 -4.24
N PHE A 605 -5.23 -11.20 -5.35
CA PHE A 605 -4.29 -12.27 -5.70
C PHE A 605 -2.88 -11.76 -6.04
N LEU A 606 -2.70 -10.46 -6.31
CA LEU A 606 -1.36 -9.87 -6.44
C LEU A 606 -0.52 -10.07 -5.18
N LEU A 607 -1.15 -10.21 -4.02
CA LEU A 607 -0.43 -10.45 -2.76
C LEU A 607 0.42 -11.72 -2.78
N PHE A 608 0.18 -12.69 -3.69
CA PHE A 608 1.09 -13.82 -3.90
C PHE A 608 2.49 -13.40 -4.37
N ASN A 609 2.61 -12.26 -5.04
CA ASN A 609 3.88 -11.70 -5.50
C ASN A 609 4.53 -10.74 -4.49
N PHE A 610 3.75 -10.17 -3.56
CA PHE A 610 4.23 -9.13 -2.63
C PHE A 610 4.46 -9.61 -1.20
N LEU A 611 3.69 -10.60 -0.72
CA LEU A 611 3.92 -11.13 0.63
C LEU A 611 5.03 -12.17 0.60
N THR A 612 6.08 -11.89 1.37
CA THR A 612 7.24 -12.79 1.46
C THR A 612 6.96 -13.91 2.46
N ALA A 613 6.76 -15.13 1.96
CA ALA A 613 6.63 -16.31 2.80
C ALA A 613 7.92 -17.14 2.81
N LYS A 614 8.68 -17.08 3.92
CA LYS A 614 9.70 -18.09 4.19
C LYS A 614 9.05 -19.27 4.91
N PRO A 615 9.11 -20.51 4.38
CA PRO A 615 8.63 -21.68 5.08
C PRO A 615 9.28 -21.77 6.46
N GLN A 616 8.46 -21.73 7.51
CA GLN A 616 8.93 -21.90 8.87
C GLN A 616 8.45 -23.25 9.37
N THR A 617 9.36 -24.15 9.72
CA THR A 617 9.02 -25.49 10.20
C THR A 617 9.07 -25.62 11.72
N LYS A 618 9.65 -24.64 12.42
CA LYS A 618 9.84 -24.66 13.88
C LYS A 618 9.73 -23.26 14.49
N SER A 619 8.50 -22.76 14.61
CA SER A 619 8.22 -21.49 15.27
C SER A 619 7.89 -21.67 16.75
N ASP A 620 8.34 -20.74 17.58
CA ASP A 620 7.79 -20.56 18.94
C ASP A 620 6.49 -19.75 18.85
N ILE A 621 5.67 -19.77 19.91
CA ILE A 621 4.44 -18.95 19.97
C ILE A 621 4.62 -17.83 20.98
N ALA A 622 4.49 -16.56 20.55
CA ALA A 622 4.36 -15.44 21.47
C ALA A 622 2.89 -15.25 21.84
N LEU A 623 2.56 -15.42 23.11
CA LEU A 623 1.19 -15.35 23.65
C LEU A 623 0.99 -14.02 24.39
N MET A 624 0.32 -13.08 23.75
CA MET A 624 -0.14 -11.83 24.35
C MET A 624 -1.62 -11.96 24.69
N TYR A 625 -2.01 -11.62 25.92
CA TYR A 625 -3.38 -11.82 26.35
C TYR A 625 -3.80 -10.84 27.45
N ARG A 626 -5.11 -10.59 27.54
CA ARG A 626 -5.74 -9.88 28.65
C ARG A 626 -7.13 -10.47 28.88
N SER A 627 -7.40 -10.92 30.10
CA SER A 627 -8.68 -11.55 30.47
C SER A 627 -9.56 -10.68 31.36
N VAL A 628 -8.96 -9.69 32.05
CA VAL A 628 -9.67 -8.83 33.01
C VAL A 628 -9.73 -7.40 32.48
N TYR A 629 -10.93 -6.82 32.54
CA TYR A 629 -11.23 -5.52 31.97
C TYR A 629 -11.98 -4.60 32.94
N PRO A 630 -11.74 -3.27 32.89
CA PRO A 630 -12.60 -2.33 33.57
C PRO A 630 -14.00 -2.35 32.94
N LYS A 631 -15.03 -2.18 33.77
CA LYS A 631 -16.41 -1.98 33.30
C LYS A 631 -16.48 -0.78 32.35
N PRO A 632 -17.34 -0.81 31.31
CA PRO A 632 -18.41 -1.78 31.06
C PRO A 632 -17.97 -3.04 30.28
N LEU A 633 -16.70 -3.15 29.87
CA LEU A 633 -16.24 -4.33 29.12
C LEU A 633 -16.30 -5.58 30.01
N PRO A 634 -16.85 -6.70 29.50
CA PRO A 634 -16.89 -7.96 30.24
C PRO A 634 -15.52 -8.63 30.25
N ASP A 635 -15.24 -9.38 31.30
CA ASP A 635 -14.06 -10.25 31.36
C ASP A 635 -14.19 -11.40 30.36
N LEU A 636 -13.06 -11.81 29.79
CA LEU A 636 -12.95 -12.96 28.90
C LEU A 636 -12.57 -14.19 29.72
N GLN A 637 -13.58 -14.97 30.11
CA GLN A 637 -13.49 -16.04 31.10
C GLN A 637 -12.58 -17.19 30.65
N PHE A 638 -12.51 -17.47 29.34
CA PHE A 638 -11.81 -18.64 28.80
C PHE A 638 -10.40 -18.33 28.27
N VAL A 639 -10.01 -17.05 28.14
CA VAL A 639 -8.66 -16.65 27.66
C VAL A 639 -7.53 -17.24 28.51
N GLN A 640 -7.69 -17.33 29.83
CA GLN A 640 -6.68 -17.96 30.68
C GLN A 640 -6.51 -19.45 30.36
N GLN A 641 -7.62 -20.15 30.10
CA GLN A 641 -7.61 -21.56 29.73
C GLN A 641 -7.03 -21.77 28.32
N GLU A 642 -7.32 -20.87 27.38
CA GLU A 642 -6.75 -20.85 26.02
C GLU A 642 -5.22 -20.78 26.08
N VAL A 643 -4.69 -19.81 26.83
CA VAL A 643 -3.24 -19.64 27.04
C VAL A 643 -2.62 -20.88 27.69
N GLN A 644 -3.29 -21.48 28.68
CA GLN A 644 -2.80 -22.70 29.34
C GLN A 644 -2.78 -23.90 28.40
N ASN A 645 -3.82 -24.11 27.59
CA ASN A 645 -3.92 -25.21 26.63
C ASN A 645 -2.79 -25.17 25.60
N ILE A 646 -2.51 -23.98 25.05
CA ILE A 646 -1.41 -23.77 24.09
C ILE A 646 -0.06 -24.01 24.78
N ALA A 647 0.17 -23.37 25.94
CA ALA A 647 1.43 -23.45 26.68
C ALA A 647 1.78 -24.85 27.23
N LYS A 648 0.77 -25.71 27.41
CA LYS A 648 0.96 -27.10 27.84
C LYS A 648 1.61 -27.95 26.74
N ARG A 649 1.33 -27.66 25.47
CA ARG A 649 1.72 -28.53 24.33
C ARG A 649 2.88 -27.98 23.51
N TYR A 650 3.05 -26.67 23.45
CA TYR A 650 4.02 -26.00 22.56
C TYR A 650 5.07 -25.18 23.33
N VAL A 651 6.15 -24.82 22.67
CA VAL A 651 7.12 -23.84 23.17
C VAL A 651 6.55 -22.45 23.00
N VAL A 652 6.38 -21.73 24.12
CA VAL A 652 5.68 -20.44 24.14
C VAL A 652 6.42 -19.39 24.97
N ASN A 653 6.34 -18.14 24.53
CA ASN A 653 6.70 -16.95 25.28
C ASN A 653 5.40 -16.28 25.78
N LYS A 654 5.04 -16.51 27.05
CA LYS A 654 3.85 -15.90 27.67
C LYS A 654 4.15 -14.47 28.11
N ILE A 655 3.42 -13.50 27.56
CA ILE A 655 3.57 -12.08 27.86
C ILE A 655 2.32 -11.62 28.60
N SER A 656 2.39 -11.71 29.94
CA SER A 656 1.32 -11.28 30.84
C SER A 656 1.02 -9.77 30.67
N PRO A 657 -0.22 -9.30 30.93
CA PRO A 657 -0.64 -7.90 30.81
C PRO A 657 0.42 -6.88 31.22
N ARG A 658 0.91 -6.94 32.48
CA ARG A 658 1.90 -6.00 33.03
C ARG A 658 3.28 -5.98 32.35
N LYS A 659 3.57 -6.94 31.47
CA LYS A 659 4.84 -7.06 30.72
C LYS A 659 4.70 -6.61 29.26
N GLN A 660 3.49 -6.25 28.81
CA GLN A 660 3.17 -5.87 27.43
C GLN A 660 3.57 -4.41 27.14
N THR A 661 4.85 -4.09 27.32
CA THR A 661 5.40 -2.78 26.94
C THR A 661 5.68 -2.71 25.43
N ASP A 662 5.67 -1.51 24.84
CA ASP A 662 6.03 -1.26 23.43
C ASP A 662 7.34 -1.97 23.02
N THR A 663 8.35 -1.96 23.89
CA THR A 663 9.64 -2.60 23.64
C THR A 663 9.51 -4.12 23.55
N ILE A 664 8.85 -4.75 24.51
CA ILE A 664 8.64 -6.21 24.50
C ILE A 664 7.78 -6.62 23.30
N ILE A 665 6.72 -5.89 22.99
CA ILE A 665 5.84 -6.20 21.86
C ILE A 665 6.61 -6.12 20.54
N ARG A 666 7.38 -5.04 20.34
CA ARG A 666 8.26 -4.88 19.18
C ARG A 666 9.25 -6.03 19.04
N GLU A 667 9.90 -6.43 20.12
CA GLU A 667 10.84 -7.57 20.10
C GLU A 667 10.16 -8.89 19.71
N GLN A 668 8.91 -9.11 20.11
CA GLN A 668 8.20 -10.34 19.78
C GLN A 668 7.73 -10.34 18.32
N PHE A 669 7.28 -9.20 17.80
CA PHE A 669 6.90 -9.05 16.39
C PHE A 669 8.10 -9.17 15.43
N ALA A 670 9.27 -8.65 15.83
CA ALA A 670 10.50 -8.72 15.02
C ALA A 670 11.13 -10.13 14.95
N ARG A 671 10.68 -11.08 15.80
CA ARG A 671 11.12 -12.49 15.78
C ARG A 671 10.22 -13.33 14.88
N SER A 672 10.75 -14.44 14.37
CA SER A 672 9.99 -15.46 13.62
C SER A 672 9.12 -16.35 14.51
N ASN A 673 8.32 -15.72 15.37
CA ASN A 673 7.33 -16.37 16.23
C ASN A 673 5.98 -16.42 15.54
N VAL A 674 5.16 -17.44 15.81
CA VAL A 674 3.71 -17.30 15.64
C VAL A 674 3.20 -16.35 16.72
N ILE A 675 2.47 -15.32 16.31
CA ILE A 675 1.89 -14.35 17.25
C ILE A 675 0.46 -14.76 17.55
N HIS A 676 0.11 -14.85 18.82
CA HIS A 676 -1.26 -15.07 19.28
C HIS A 676 -1.66 -13.95 20.22
N ILE A 677 -2.76 -13.27 19.90
CA ILE A 677 -3.28 -12.14 20.66
C ILE A 677 -4.71 -12.48 21.10
N ALA A 678 -4.93 -12.62 22.41
CA ALA A 678 -6.24 -12.89 23.01
C ALA A 678 -6.70 -11.70 23.88
N ALA A 679 -7.59 -10.87 23.33
CA ALA A 679 -8.03 -9.62 23.96
C ALA A 679 -9.34 -9.11 23.35
N HIS A 680 -9.95 -8.10 23.98
CA HIS A 680 -10.97 -7.29 23.31
C HIS A 680 -10.36 -6.41 22.22
N THR A 681 -11.18 -6.05 21.24
CA THR A 681 -10.91 -4.92 20.35
C THR A 681 -11.94 -3.82 20.57
N ILE A 682 -11.54 -2.59 20.27
CA ILE A 682 -12.43 -1.45 20.27
C ILE A 682 -12.50 -0.94 18.84
N LEU A 683 -13.71 -0.90 18.30
CA LEU A 683 -14.03 -0.29 17.01
C LEU A 683 -14.84 0.97 17.25
N ASP A 684 -14.41 2.07 16.64
CA ASP A 684 -15.11 3.35 16.62
C ASP A 684 -15.27 3.75 15.15
N THR A 685 -16.31 4.50 14.81
CA THR A 685 -16.52 5.03 13.46
C THR A 685 -15.58 6.21 13.14
N THR A 686 -14.99 6.81 14.17
CA THR A 686 -14.19 8.04 14.10
C THR A 686 -12.72 7.84 14.42
N THR A 687 -12.35 6.75 15.12
CA THR A 687 -10.96 6.45 15.49
C THR A 687 -10.46 5.13 14.90
N ALA A 688 -9.15 5.00 14.82
CA ALA A 688 -8.49 3.76 14.41
C ALA A 688 -8.90 2.58 15.33
N PRO A 689 -9.12 1.38 14.78
CA PRO A 689 -9.33 0.16 15.58
C PRO A 689 -8.21 -0.07 16.60
N ILE A 690 -8.56 -0.53 17.80
CA ILE A 690 -7.61 -0.75 18.91
C ILE A 690 -7.64 -2.21 19.36
N ILE A 691 -6.47 -2.83 19.52
CA ILE A 691 -6.31 -4.06 20.29
C ILE A 691 -6.18 -3.67 21.77
N TYR A 692 -7.15 -4.07 22.60
CA TYR A 692 -7.23 -3.64 24.00
C TYR A 692 -6.45 -4.58 24.92
N LEU A 693 -5.12 -4.54 24.76
CA LEU A 693 -4.13 -5.11 25.69
C LEU A 693 -3.99 -4.22 26.94
N ASP A 694 -3.07 -4.54 27.85
CA ASP A 694 -2.80 -3.67 29.02
C ASP A 694 -2.37 -2.27 28.57
N GLN A 695 -1.47 -2.23 27.59
CA GLN A 695 -1.19 -1.08 26.75
C GLN A 695 -2.05 -1.17 25.48
N PRO A 696 -3.02 -0.28 25.23
CA PRO A 696 -3.80 -0.31 23.99
C PRO A 696 -2.91 -0.04 22.78
N ILE A 697 -3.16 -0.75 21.67
CA ILE A 697 -2.44 -0.57 20.40
C ILE A 697 -3.45 -0.31 19.30
N SER A 698 -3.47 0.91 18.76
CA SER A 698 -4.26 1.21 17.57
C SER A 698 -3.65 0.65 16.30
N THR A 699 -4.44 0.50 15.24
CA THR A 699 -3.93 0.21 13.90
C THR A 699 -2.98 1.28 13.39
N ASN A 700 -3.16 2.55 13.78
CA ASN A 700 -2.23 3.62 13.46
C ASN A 700 -0.85 3.39 14.09
N GLN A 701 -0.80 3.00 15.36
CA GLN A 701 0.45 2.63 16.03
C GLN A 701 1.04 1.34 15.43
N LEU A 702 0.19 0.32 15.18
CA LEU A 702 0.58 -1.00 14.69
C LEU A 702 1.32 -0.94 13.34
N ARG A 703 0.96 0.03 12.49
CA ARG A 703 1.62 0.31 11.20
C ARG A 703 3.10 0.67 11.33
N PHE A 704 3.59 1.05 12.51
CA PHE A 704 4.99 1.44 12.77
C PHE A 704 5.77 0.40 13.59
N TYR A 705 5.33 -0.86 13.53
CA TYR A 705 6.10 -2.01 13.99
C TYR A 705 6.71 -2.76 12.82
N GLU A 706 7.98 -3.14 12.98
CA GLU A 706 8.63 -4.15 12.15
C GLU A 706 8.11 -5.53 12.56
N MET A 707 7.78 -6.36 11.57
CA MET A 707 7.26 -7.70 11.80
C MET A 707 7.99 -8.71 10.93
N ASN A 708 8.31 -9.87 11.52
CA ASN A 708 8.90 -11.02 10.83
C ASN A 708 8.17 -12.29 11.27
N THR A 709 6.84 -12.24 11.26
CA THR A 709 5.96 -13.26 11.81
C THR A 709 5.35 -14.08 10.67
N PRO A 710 5.43 -15.43 10.67
CA PRO A 710 4.85 -16.25 9.60
C PRO A 710 3.32 -16.44 9.74
N LEU A 711 2.75 -16.17 10.92
CA LEU A 711 1.32 -16.26 11.21
C LEU A 711 0.95 -15.40 12.43
N VAL A 712 -0.09 -14.60 12.30
CA VAL A 712 -0.76 -13.92 13.41
C VAL A 712 -2.14 -14.54 13.61
N PHE A 713 -2.46 -14.96 14.84
CA PHE A 713 -3.79 -15.39 15.25
C PHE A 713 -4.39 -14.35 16.20
N LEU A 714 -5.46 -13.71 15.77
CA LEU A 714 -6.20 -12.71 16.53
C LEU A 714 -7.42 -13.37 17.18
N SER A 715 -7.25 -13.88 18.40
CA SER A 715 -8.33 -14.35 19.28
C SER A 715 -9.03 -13.15 19.92
N ALA A 716 -9.51 -12.25 19.07
CA ALA A 716 -10.05 -10.97 19.45
C ALA A 716 -11.16 -10.59 18.45
N CYS A 717 -12.25 -10.03 18.98
CA CYS A 717 -13.49 -9.74 18.26
C CYS A 717 -13.26 -8.77 17.09
N ASN A 718 -14.09 -8.84 16.05
CA ASN A 718 -14.18 -7.83 14.99
C ASN A 718 -12.83 -7.43 14.33
N THR A 719 -11.82 -8.31 14.38
CA THR A 719 -10.46 -8.01 13.93
C THR A 719 -10.30 -8.00 12.41
N GLY A 720 -11.22 -8.66 11.69
CA GLY A 720 -11.40 -8.57 10.23
C GLY A 720 -12.54 -7.62 9.80
N HIS A 721 -13.25 -7.00 10.76
CA HIS A 721 -14.25 -5.97 10.50
C HIS A 721 -13.62 -4.57 10.58
N GLY A 722 -14.25 -3.58 9.94
CA GLY A 722 -13.76 -2.21 9.93
C GLY A 722 -14.45 -1.37 8.86
N ARG A 723 -14.03 -0.11 8.73
CA ARG A 723 -14.56 0.82 7.73
C ARG A 723 -14.21 0.32 6.31
N PRO A 724 -15.17 0.24 5.36
CA PRO A 724 -14.86 -0.09 3.98
C PRO A 724 -13.93 0.95 3.34
N LEU A 725 -12.94 0.47 2.61
CA LEU A 725 -11.99 1.25 1.84
C LEU A 725 -12.15 0.91 0.35
N PRO A 726 -12.36 1.90 -0.54
CA PRO A 726 -12.54 1.66 -1.97
C PRO A 726 -11.41 0.82 -2.57
N SER A 727 -11.76 -0.32 -3.15
CA SER A 727 -10.83 -1.30 -3.76
C SER A 727 -9.71 -1.82 -2.84
N GLU A 728 -9.80 -1.62 -1.52
CA GLU A 728 -8.78 -2.03 -0.54
C GLU A 728 -9.28 -3.05 0.48
N GLY A 729 -10.60 -3.26 0.56
CA GLY A 729 -11.24 -4.08 1.59
C GLY A 729 -11.61 -3.28 2.83
N THR A 730 -11.37 -3.82 4.03
CA THR A 730 -11.74 -3.17 5.29
C THR A 730 -10.52 -2.58 5.99
N GLU A 731 -10.68 -1.40 6.58
CA GLU A 731 -9.72 -0.82 7.52
C GLU A 731 -9.77 -1.59 8.84
N SER A 732 -9.17 -2.78 8.85
CA SER A 732 -9.21 -3.75 9.94
C SER A 732 -7.82 -3.99 10.53
N ILE A 733 -7.77 -4.54 11.74
CA ILE A 733 -6.52 -4.92 12.41
C ILE A 733 -5.79 -5.99 11.57
N GLN A 734 -6.55 -6.95 11.03
CA GLN A 734 -6.06 -7.98 10.13
C GLN A 734 -5.31 -7.40 8.91
N ARG A 735 -5.88 -6.38 8.24
CA ARG A 735 -5.25 -5.72 7.09
C ARG A 735 -3.92 -5.08 7.46
N VAL A 736 -3.79 -4.51 8.66
CA VAL A 736 -2.52 -3.92 9.11
C VAL A 736 -1.44 -4.98 9.29
N PHE A 737 -1.75 -6.17 9.81
CA PHE A 737 -0.76 -7.24 9.88
C PHE A 737 -0.27 -7.66 8.47
N LEU A 738 -1.18 -7.79 7.50
CA LEU A 738 -0.79 -8.02 6.10
C LEU A 738 0.13 -6.90 5.58
N SER A 739 -0.18 -5.65 5.92
CA SER A 739 0.62 -4.50 5.48
C SER A 739 2.01 -4.44 6.10
N LYS A 740 2.25 -5.19 7.18
CA LYS A 740 3.57 -5.40 7.79
C LYS A 740 4.25 -6.69 7.30
N ASN A 741 3.90 -7.16 6.10
CA ASN A 741 4.46 -8.35 5.47
C ASN A 741 4.22 -9.66 6.25
N VAL A 742 3.13 -9.74 7.03
CA VAL A 742 2.71 -11.01 7.63
C VAL A 742 1.93 -11.80 6.55
N PRO A 743 2.40 -13.00 6.14
CA PRO A 743 1.81 -13.71 5.01
C PRO A 743 0.49 -14.44 5.34
N SER A 744 0.18 -14.62 6.63
CA SER A 744 -1.00 -15.30 7.12
C SER A 744 -1.56 -14.63 8.38
N VAL A 745 -2.86 -14.32 8.36
CA VAL A 745 -3.59 -13.80 9.51
C VAL A 745 -4.88 -14.59 9.70
N VAL A 746 -5.11 -15.09 10.92
CA VAL A 746 -6.39 -15.62 11.36
C VAL A 746 -7.07 -14.58 12.24
N SER A 747 -8.31 -14.25 11.93
CA SER A 747 -9.05 -13.13 12.54
C SER A 747 -10.53 -13.45 12.66
N THR A 748 -11.28 -12.57 13.35
CA THR A 748 -12.73 -12.74 13.54
C THR A 748 -13.52 -11.58 12.92
N PHE A 749 -14.70 -11.87 12.36
CA PHE A 749 -15.62 -10.86 11.81
C PHE A 749 -16.58 -10.28 12.87
N TRP A 750 -17.07 -11.10 13.80
CA TRP A 750 -17.90 -10.68 14.94
C TRP A 750 -17.53 -11.44 16.22
N PHE A 751 -18.00 -10.94 17.36
CA PHE A 751 -17.93 -11.68 18.63
C PHE A 751 -19.11 -12.65 18.73
N ALA A 752 -18.80 -13.94 18.93
CA ALA A 752 -19.83 -14.96 19.10
C ALA A 752 -19.85 -15.50 20.54
N ASN A 753 -18.83 -16.29 20.91
CA ASN A 753 -18.78 -16.97 22.20
C ASN A 753 -17.32 -17.32 22.56
N ASP A 754 -16.90 -16.98 23.77
CA ASP A 754 -15.52 -17.18 24.27
C ASP A 754 -15.16 -18.66 24.49
N GLU A 755 -16.13 -19.51 24.85
CA GLU A 755 -15.94 -20.96 24.96
C GLU A 755 -15.76 -21.62 23.58
N THR A 756 -16.56 -21.21 22.58
CA THR A 756 -16.38 -21.66 21.20
C THR A 756 -15.00 -21.27 20.67
N MET A 757 -14.55 -20.05 20.95
CA MET A 757 -13.20 -19.59 20.60
C MET A 757 -12.12 -20.48 21.24
N LEU A 758 -12.22 -20.79 22.53
CA LEU A 758 -11.31 -21.72 23.20
C LEU A 758 -11.22 -23.08 22.49
N ASN A 759 -12.37 -23.67 22.14
CA ASN A 759 -12.45 -24.97 21.48
C ASN A 759 -11.81 -24.95 20.09
N ILE A 760 -12.15 -23.94 19.27
CA ILE A 760 -11.61 -23.82 17.91
C ILE A 760 -10.13 -23.47 17.95
N THR A 761 -9.67 -22.53 18.80
CA THR A 761 -8.25 -22.19 18.92
C THR A 761 -7.42 -23.40 19.36
N THR A 762 -7.88 -24.16 20.37
CA THR A 762 -7.17 -25.35 20.85
C THR A 762 -7.04 -26.38 19.73
N SER A 763 -8.11 -26.60 18.95
CA SER A 763 -8.12 -27.50 17.79
C SER A 763 -7.25 -26.97 16.64
N PHE A 764 -7.26 -25.67 16.39
CA PHE A 764 -6.45 -25.01 15.36
C PHE A 764 -4.96 -25.25 15.60
N TYR A 765 -4.43 -24.97 16.80
CA TYR A 765 -3.02 -25.21 17.09
C TYR A 765 -2.63 -26.69 17.04
N LYS A 766 -3.58 -27.60 17.33
CA LYS A 766 -3.37 -29.04 17.13
C LYS A 766 -3.17 -29.36 15.64
N HIS A 767 -4.11 -28.96 14.79
CA HIS A 767 -4.05 -29.22 13.35
C HIS A 767 -2.94 -28.45 12.66
N LEU A 768 -2.57 -27.26 13.13
CA LEU A 768 -1.44 -26.49 12.62
C LEU A 768 -0.12 -27.22 12.88
N PHE A 769 0.04 -27.83 14.05
CA PHE A 769 1.21 -28.68 14.33
C PHE A 769 1.25 -29.93 13.46
N GLU A 770 0.09 -30.52 13.15
CA GLU A 770 -0.01 -31.77 12.38
C GLU A 770 0.18 -31.57 10.88
N ASN A 771 -0.38 -30.49 10.33
CA ASN A 771 -0.44 -30.26 8.88
C ASN A 771 0.54 -29.18 8.39
N GLU A 772 1.05 -28.33 9.29
CA GLU A 772 1.88 -27.15 8.99
C GLU A 772 1.25 -26.16 7.98
N ASP A 773 -0.07 -26.21 7.79
CA ASP A 773 -0.83 -25.34 6.90
C ASP A 773 -1.96 -24.65 7.68
N PRO A 774 -1.89 -23.31 7.88
CA PRO A 774 -2.93 -22.56 8.57
C PRO A 774 -4.33 -22.66 7.95
N ILE A 775 -4.43 -22.77 6.62
CA ILE A 775 -5.72 -22.85 5.91
C ILE A 775 -6.43 -24.15 6.29
N SER A 776 -5.74 -25.28 6.08
CA SER A 776 -6.24 -26.59 6.44
C SER A 776 -6.47 -26.72 7.96
N ALA A 777 -5.59 -26.14 8.78
CA ALA A 777 -5.72 -26.18 10.24
C ALA A 777 -7.00 -25.49 10.74
N LEU A 778 -7.36 -24.33 10.19
CA LEU A 778 -8.60 -23.64 10.56
C LEU A 778 -9.83 -24.42 10.10
N ALA A 779 -9.83 -24.92 8.86
CA ALA A 779 -10.94 -25.70 8.34
C ALA A 779 -11.16 -26.98 9.16
N GLU A 780 -10.10 -27.72 9.49
CA GLU A 780 -10.19 -28.92 10.33
C GLU A 780 -10.60 -28.60 11.77
N ALA A 781 -10.18 -27.46 12.31
CA ALA A 781 -10.64 -27.00 13.62
C ALA A 781 -12.16 -26.77 13.65
N LYS A 782 -12.70 -26.09 12.63
CA LYS A 782 -14.15 -25.88 12.47
C LYS A 782 -14.90 -27.20 12.27
N ARG A 783 -14.39 -28.10 11.42
CA ARG A 783 -14.97 -29.45 11.23
C ARG A 783 -14.98 -30.26 12.52
N THR A 784 -13.89 -30.18 13.30
CA THR A 784 -13.79 -30.85 14.61
C THR A 784 -14.83 -30.30 15.58
N TYR A 785 -14.98 -28.97 15.64
CA TYR A 785 -16.01 -28.31 16.45
C TYR A 785 -17.41 -28.78 16.06
N LEU A 786 -17.77 -28.71 14.78
CA LEU A 786 -19.09 -29.12 14.26
C LEU A 786 -19.44 -30.58 14.60
N LYS A 787 -18.45 -31.49 14.59
CA LYS A 787 -18.64 -32.91 14.96
C LYS A 787 -18.79 -33.12 16.46
N SER A 788 -18.27 -32.21 17.29
CA SER A 788 -18.23 -32.34 18.75
C SER A 788 -19.42 -31.73 19.48
N VAL A 789 -20.23 -30.90 18.80
CA VAL A 789 -21.30 -30.12 19.41
C VAL A 789 -22.69 -30.53 18.92
N GLY A 790 -23.71 -30.21 19.74
CA GLY A 790 -25.12 -30.41 19.40
C GLY A 790 -25.62 -29.48 18.29
N SER A 791 -26.82 -29.76 17.76
CA SER A 791 -27.40 -29.06 16.60
C SER A 791 -27.52 -27.54 16.78
N VAL A 792 -27.82 -27.06 17.99
CA VAL A 792 -27.93 -25.61 18.28
C VAL A 792 -26.56 -24.92 18.14
N GLN A 793 -25.49 -25.56 18.63
CA GLN A 793 -24.14 -25.01 18.57
C GLN A 793 -23.49 -25.15 17.18
N GLN A 794 -24.07 -25.96 16.28
CA GLN A 794 -23.66 -26.00 14.87
C GLN A 794 -24.10 -24.76 14.09
N ASN A 795 -24.94 -23.89 14.67
CA ASN A 795 -25.29 -22.60 14.10
C ASN A 795 -24.04 -21.82 13.66
N PRO A 796 -23.95 -21.42 12.37
CA PRO A 796 -22.83 -20.67 11.81
C PRO A 796 -22.44 -19.42 12.59
N TRP A 797 -23.38 -18.78 13.28
CA TRP A 797 -23.10 -17.63 14.14
C TRP A 797 -21.97 -17.89 15.16
N TYR A 798 -21.80 -19.13 15.63
CA TYR A 798 -20.77 -19.48 16.63
C TYR A 798 -19.37 -19.67 16.06
N TRP A 799 -19.23 -20.21 14.83
CA TRP A 799 -17.95 -20.70 14.31
C TRP A 799 -17.51 -20.05 12.99
N ALA A 800 -18.44 -19.48 12.23
CA ALA A 800 -18.16 -18.84 10.94
C ALA A 800 -17.50 -17.46 11.09
N ASN A 801 -17.47 -16.91 12.32
CA ASN A 801 -16.82 -15.64 12.59
C ASN A 801 -15.31 -15.68 12.37
N ILE A 802 -14.64 -16.83 12.56
CA ILE A 802 -13.19 -16.96 12.42
C ILE A 802 -12.84 -17.21 10.94
N ASN A 803 -11.90 -16.46 10.38
CA ASN A 803 -11.47 -16.58 8.99
C ASN A 803 -9.95 -16.59 8.86
N TYR A 804 -9.47 -17.11 7.74
CA TYR A 804 -8.08 -17.03 7.32
C TYR A 804 -7.94 -16.05 6.16
N THR A 805 -7.00 -15.11 6.27
CA THR A 805 -6.62 -14.23 5.17
C THR A 805 -5.11 -14.27 4.97
N GLY A 806 -4.68 -14.45 3.72
CA GLY A 806 -3.27 -14.54 3.38
C GLY A 806 -2.97 -15.47 2.22
N ILE A 807 -1.69 -15.77 2.03
CA ILE A 807 -1.19 -16.45 0.82
C ILE A 807 -1.04 -17.97 0.94
N GLY A 808 -1.34 -18.55 2.10
CA GLY A 808 -1.27 -19.99 2.37
C GLY A 808 0.16 -20.50 2.57
N ASN A 809 0.96 -19.83 3.41
CA ASN A 809 2.34 -20.26 3.70
C ASN A 809 2.41 -21.39 4.74
N LYS A 810 3.49 -22.18 4.67
CA LYS A 810 3.77 -23.26 5.63
C LYS A 810 4.23 -22.70 6.98
N VAL A 811 3.63 -23.18 8.07
CA VAL A 811 3.92 -22.77 9.45
C VAL A 811 3.91 -23.98 10.40
N GLY A 812 5.10 -24.42 10.80
CA GLY A 812 5.30 -25.47 11.80
C GLY A 812 5.57 -24.90 13.19
N LEU A 813 5.24 -25.67 14.23
CA LEU A 813 5.34 -25.26 15.63
C LEU A 813 6.33 -26.15 16.40
N LYS A 814 7.08 -25.56 17.34
CA LYS A 814 7.89 -26.35 18.27
C LYS A 814 7.03 -26.96 19.36
N LYS A 815 7.03 -28.29 19.44
CA LYS A 815 6.43 -29.03 20.56
C LYS A 815 7.29 -28.93 21.81
N ARG A 816 6.66 -28.83 22.97
CA ARG A 816 7.37 -28.86 24.26
C ARG A 816 7.97 -30.25 24.48
N SER A 817 9.26 -30.32 24.81
CA SER A 817 9.95 -31.59 25.09
C SER A 817 9.59 -32.11 26.48
N ASN A 818 9.30 -33.42 26.57
CA ASN A 818 9.14 -34.12 27.84
C ASN A 818 10.48 -34.62 28.42
N LEU A 819 11.60 -34.43 27.69
CA LEU A 819 12.93 -34.92 28.08
C LEU A 819 13.37 -34.48 29.50
N PRO A 820 13.09 -33.25 29.98
CA PRO A 820 13.46 -32.88 31.35
C PRO A 820 12.77 -33.75 32.40
N TYR A 821 11.51 -34.13 32.20
CA TYR A 821 10.79 -35.03 33.11
C TYR A 821 11.34 -36.45 33.04
N PHE A 822 11.75 -36.93 31.86
CA PHE A 822 12.45 -38.20 31.73
C PHE A 822 13.81 -38.17 32.43
N ILE A 823 14.58 -37.09 32.30
CA ILE A 823 15.87 -36.95 33.00
C ILE A 823 15.66 -36.91 34.51
N ILE A 824 14.70 -36.13 35.01
CA ILE A 824 14.38 -36.08 36.45
C ILE A 824 13.89 -37.43 36.94
N GLY A 825 13.02 -38.11 36.19
CA GLY A 825 12.53 -39.44 36.53
C GLY A 825 13.65 -40.49 36.56
N SER A 826 14.53 -40.47 35.56
CA SER A 826 15.71 -41.33 35.49
C SER A 826 16.69 -41.05 36.63
N LEU A 827 16.94 -39.78 36.98
CA LEU A 827 17.78 -39.39 38.12
C LEU A 827 17.15 -39.83 39.45
N ALA A 828 15.82 -39.72 39.60
CA ALA A 828 15.11 -40.20 40.78
C ALA A 828 15.19 -41.73 40.90
N LEU A 829 15.04 -42.46 39.80
CA LEU A 829 15.22 -43.91 39.76
C LEU A 829 16.66 -44.31 40.07
N LEU A 830 17.66 -43.57 39.55
CA LEU A 830 19.07 -43.80 39.86
C LEU A 830 19.37 -43.58 41.34
N ALA A 831 18.80 -42.51 41.94
CA ALA A 831 18.94 -42.22 43.36
C ALA A 831 18.33 -43.32 44.23
N LEU A 832 17.14 -43.83 43.88
CA LEU A 832 16.52 -44.98 44.55
C LEU A 832 17.35 -46.26 44.39
N ALA A 833 17.89 -46.51 43.20
CA ALA A 833 18.73 -47.67 42.90
C ALA A 833 20.07 -47.63 43.66
N ILE A 834 20.62 -46.45 43.95
CA ILE A 834 21.82 -46.27 44.79
C ILE A 834 21.45 -46.37 46.29
N GLN A 835 20.29 -45.87 46.70
CA GLN A 835 19.85 -45.90 48.09
C GLN A 835 19.65 -47.34 48.61
N TYR A 836 19.17 -48.25 47.76
CA TYR A 836 18.93 -49.65 48.13
C TYR A 836 20.20 -50.42 48.57
N PRO A 837 21.30 -50.49 47.78
CA PRO A 837 22.54 -51.14 48.20
C PRO A 837 23.24 -50.40 49.34
N VAL A 838 23.12 -49.07 49.45
CA VAL A 838 23.66 -48.32 50.59
C VAL A 838 22.92 -48.69 51.88
N ARG A 839 21.59 -48.78 51.87
CA ARG A 839 20.81 -49.25 53.02
C ARG A 839 21.12 -50.71 53.38
N LEU A 840 21.28 -51.59 52.40
CA LEU A 840 21.70 -52.99 52.60
C LEU A 840 23.11 -53.08 53.19
N TRP A 841 24.04 -52.24 52.73
CA TRP A 841 25.39 -52.16 53.28
C TRP A 841 25.36 -51.69 54.73
N PHE A 842 24.64 -50.60 55.03
CA PHE A 842 24.44 -50.13 56.41
C PHE A 842 23.81 -51.21 57.30
N TYR A 843 22.75 -51.88 56.84
CA TYR A 843 22.09 -52.98 57.56
C TYR A 843 23.08 -54.11 57.87
N LYS A 844 23.85 -54.59 56.89
CA LYS A 844 24.88 -55.64 57.09
C LYS A 844 26.01 -55.18 58.03
N THR A 845 26.44 -53.92 57.98
CA THR A 845 27.45 -53.40 58.92
C THR A 845 26.93 -53.28 60.36
N PHE A 846 25.64 -53.01 60.56
CA PHE A 846 25.03 -53.01 61.89
C PHE A 846 24.82 -54.44 62.41
N GLU A 847 24.35 -55.37 61.58
CA GLU A 847 24.19 -56.79 61.94
C GLU A 847 25.54 -57.46 62.32
N ASN A 848 26.63 -57.09 61.64
CA ASN A 848 27.98 -57.56 61.99
C ASN A 848 28.56 -56.89 63.25
N LYS A 849 28.05 -55.73 63.67
CA LYS A 849 28.39 -55.12 64.97
C LYS A 849 27.71 -55.87 66.11
N ASP A 850 26.43 -56.23 65.97
CA ASP A 850 25.69 -56.98 66.98
C ASP A 850 26.25 -58.40 67.19
N LYS A 851 26.71 -59.07 66.12
CA LYS A 851 27.41 -60.37 66.24
C LYS A 851 28.78 -60.30 66.91
N LYS A 852 29.46 -59.15 66.92
CA LYS A 852 30.74 -58.97 67.62
C LYS A 852 30.59 -58.66 69.11
N THR A 853 29.40 -58.26 69.57
CA THR A 853 29.08 -58.07 71.00
C THR A 853 28.62 -59.34 71.71
N CYS A 854 28.24 -60.41 71.00
CA CYS A 854 27.88 -61.71 71.62
C CYS A 854 29.06 -62.68 71.84
N ASN A 855 30.27 -62.40 71.34
CA ASN A 855 31.46 -63.26 71.53
C ASN A 855 32.50 -62.66 72.51
N LYS A 856 32.05 -61.83 73.45
CA LYS A 856 32.82 -61.46 74.66
C LYS A 856 32.02 -61.82 75.92
N THR A 857 31.99 -63.12 76.19
CA THR A 857 31.90 -63.74 77.53
C THR A 857 32.86 -64.90 77.55
#